data_AF-A0ABD4RN67-F1
#
_entry.id   AF-A0ABD4RN67-F1
#
_cell.length_a   1.000
_cell.length_b   1.000
_cell.length_c   1.000
_cell.angle_alpha   90.00
_cell.angle_beta   90.00
_cell.angle_gamma   90.00
#
_symmetry.space_group_name_H-M   'P 1'
#
loop_
_entity.id
_entity.type
_entity.pdbx_description
1 polymer ?
#
loop_
_entity_poly.entity_id
_entity_poly.type
_entity_poly.pdbx_seq_one_letter_code
_entity_poly.pdbx_strand_id
1 'polypeptide(L)'
;MIIINYELIVKYNGDILRLEQELGVSVEILNASYAIITSSDEEDINRLLTYPEIEFIEKPFILQTQDIQSFSSTGITGFKNRTGLTGKGTIIGIIDSGIDYTLPVFRDSEGKSKILYYWDQSIQGNPPAGFKEGTLYNNEDINNAIAGNTYIPISTTSLHGTHVAGICSTIASDARIIVVRVGNIQTDVFSRSTEFMRAIKFILDRALELRMPVTLNISYGSNEGSHRGTSLFEQYIDDMCLFWKNNIVVAAGNNADKGGHKRIRLQNNTTEEVEFVIGEGERILNINIWPDFIDDFSVHLVSPSNSQTQSISLTSGEIRNTLGDTRITGYFYPIAPYSLTRRVTLQLSSNTQINPGLWRIVFEPIDIVTGNVNIYLPTSEGLNRNTRFLIPTQELTVTVPGTASRVITVGSFNSRTDIVSIFSGEGDTQLGVFKPDLLAPGEDIISFLPGGTSGALTGTSMATPHVTGVCSLFMEWGIVNGNDLFLYSQKLRALLLRGARRTSNQSYPNNSSGFGFLSLSDIDLYTLSSINQDLETEDIGYRSTNKSFKDEENNYRVIENYNSQRNDDLKLEDFISENMDRQSGTLAGINVIHTPEFEDELASLGMSQEFLKLSDSFGVLSINTTDYNSIQRVLELPSVIRTESTIKMTLLGEINQGTFGGVVATEEIGVNFFKNNPNITITGRGTLIAIADTGIDYLHKDFIYADGTSKIAFLWDQTKNGTPPEGFYIGTEYTREDINRAIAENDASLSQDEVGQGTMISGICAGLGNVNKEYAGIAEDAELIIIKIAKIEGFYNSAMLFAASQYAYKKSLELGKPLVINISLGSNSLVGLTNRSNSEKAFFTRGLCITAGAGNEGNTQTHTSGIIPNVGSSVEVELELNEEEEELSVELWLNKPDKADVIIVSPTGEESKSVGISSYNRITGLFDLEGTEYSITYVYPTTFSGQQFTNVTLKNAKRGVWKIRLVGVYIVNGIYNLYLPNRALLKSGTRFREVDPFYTINYPAVQDDLITVGAYNTINNSLWQSSSRGPTIEDRLKPDLVAPGVNIIAAYPGNTYATITGTAAASAHAAGAAAMYFQYTFVDRRYPNQAYVQKIKTFMQAGARKNQTTEYPNMSTGYGTLDVRGMFDVLR
;
A
#
# COMPACT_ATOMS: atom_id res chain seq x y z
N MET A 1 11.81 -23.90 36.18
CA MET A 1 11.95 -22.51 35.66
C MET A 1 10.97 -22.36 34.52
N ILE A 2 10.32 -21.21 34.39
CA ILE A 2 9.73 -20.81 33.11
C ILE A 2 10.89 -20.20 32.33
N ILE A 3 11.22 -20.77 31.17
CA ILE A 3 12.16 -20.13 30.24
C ILE A 3 11.34 -19.08 29.50
N ILE A 4 11.69 -17.81 29.66
CA ILE A 4 11.04 -16.72 28.93
C ILE A 4 11.73 -16.63 27.58
N ASN A 5 11.13 -17.27 26.58
CA ASN A 5 11.59 -17.13 25.20
C ASN A 5 11.10 -15.77 24.66
N TYR A 6 12.04 -14.93 24.25
CA TYR A 6 11.79 -13.64 23.62
C TYR A 6 11.56 -13.88 22.13
N GLU A 7 10.29 -13.90 21.70
CA GLU A 7 9.89 -13.98 20.29
C GLU A 7 9.64 -12.57 19.72
N LEU A 8 10.11 -12.32 18.50
CA LEU A 8 9.95 -11.06 17.78
C LEU A 8 9.56 -11.30 16.32
N ILE A 9 8.65 -10.47 15.81
CA ILE A 9 8.48 -10.26 14.37
C ILE A 9 9.70 -9.47 13.92
N VAL A 10 10.47 -10.03 12.98
CA VAL A 10 11.70 -9.41 12.48
C VAL A 10 11.54 -9.08 11.01
N LYS A 11 11.70 -7.81 10.66
CA LYS A 11 11.86 -7.38 9.28
C LYS A 11 13.33 -7.42 8.92
N TYR A 12 13.68 -7.94 7.73
CA TYR A 12 15.07 -8.19 7.37
C TYR A 12 15.37 -8.02 5.86
N ASN A 13 16.65 -7.88 5.54
CA ASN A 13 17.21 -8.03 4.19
C ASN A 13 18.46 -8.94 4.24
N GLY A 14 18.90 -9.46 3.09
CA GLY A 14 20.10 -10.29 3.00
C GLY A 14 19.97 -11.70 3.61
N ASP A 15 21.08 -12.26 4.10
CA ASP A 15 21.12 -13.60 4.72
C ASP A 15 20.96 -13.52 6.24
N ILE A 16 19.72 -13.65 6.70
CA ILE A 16 19.36 -13.68 8.12
C ILE A 16 19.75 -15.01 8.82
N LEU A 17 19.99 -16.11 8.10
CA LEU A 17 20.29 -17.41 8.71
C LEU A 17 21.67 -17.42 9.39
N ARG A 18 22.56 -16.53 8.98
CA ARG A 18 23.85 -16.28 9.65
C ARG A 18 23.69 -15.92 11.14
N LEU A 19 22.59 -15.28 11.54
CA LEU A 19 22.34 -14.92 12.94
C LEU A 19 22.19 -16.15 13.85
N GLU A 20 21.74 -17.29 13.33
CA GLU A 20 21.68 -18.54 14.10
C GLU A 20 23.07 -19.01 14.53
N GLN A 21 24.10 -18.73 13.71
CA GLN A 21 25.48 -19.12 13.98
C GLN A 21 26.23 -18.11 14.87
N GLU A 22 25.90 -16.81 14.78
CA GLU A 22 26.61 -15.74 15.51
C GLU A 22 25.95 -15.30 16.83
N LEU A 23 24.64 -15.50 16.97
CA LEU A 23 23.87 -15.17 18.18
C LEU A 23 23.22 -16.40 18.85
N GLY A 24 23.22 -17.57 18.22
CA GLY A 24 22.54 -18.76 18.77
C GLY A 24 21.01 -18.65 18.83
N VAL A 25 20.43 -17.62 18.21
CA VAL A 25 18.98 -17.42 18.12
C VAL A 25 18.35 -18.35 17.08
N SER A 26 17.05 -18.61 17.21
CA SER A 26 16.29 -19.35 16.21
C SER A 26 15.62 -18.40 15.23
N VAL A 27 15.87 -18.56 13.92
CA VAL A 27 15.25 -17.80 12.82
C VAL A 27 14.22 -18.66 12.07
N GLU A 28 13.00 -18.16 11.86
CA GLU A 28 12.00 -18.74 10.95
C GLU A 28 11.68 -17.74 9.83
N ILE A 29 12.02 -18.07 8.57
CA ILE A 29 11.78 -17.17 7.44
C ILE A 29 10.32 -17.27 6.97
N LEU A 30 9.62 -16.13 6.96
CA LEU A 30 8.26 -16.05 6.43
C LEU A 30 8.29 -15.74 4.91
N ASN A 31 9.04 -14.72 4.50
CA ASN A 31 9.31 -14.40 3.10
C ASN A 31 10.65 -13.65 2.99
N ALA A 32 10.99 -13.15 1.80
CA ALA A 32 12.23 -12.43 1.54
C ALA A 32 12.47 -11.13 2.34
N SER A 33 11.48 -10.68 3.13
CA SER A 33 11.54 -9.42 3.90
C SER A 33 11.09 -9.55 5.36
N TYR A 34 10.59 -10.71 5.78
CA TYR A 34 10.08 -10.96 7.13
C TYR A 34 10.45 -12.35 7.64
N ALA A 35 10.88 -12.40 8.89
CA ALA A 35 11.19 -13.60 9.66
C ALA A 35 10.61 -13.46 11.08
N ILE A 36 10.70 -14.53 11.85
CA ILE A 36 10.48 -14.51 13.30
C ILE A 36 11.79 -14.94 13.95
N ILE A 37 12.25 -14.19 14.96
CA ILE A 37 13.42 -14.56 15.75
C ILE A 37 12.97 -14.86 17.18
N THR A 38 13.44 -16.00 17.70
CA THR A 38 13.24 -16.44 19.07
C THR A 38 14.58 -16.62 19.77
N SER A 39 14.77 -15.92 20.90
CA SER A 39 15.92 -16.10 21.80
C SER A 39 15.49 -16.59 23.18
N SER A 40 16.41 -17.19 23.94
CA SER A 40 16.24 -17.49 25.36
C SER A 40 16.96 -16.49 26.29
N ASP A 41 17.66 -15.51 25.72
CA ASP A 41 18.34 -14.41 26.43
C ASP A 41 17.94 -13.04 25.85
N GLU A 42 17.82 -12.04 26.72
CA GLU A 42 17.48 -10.66 26.37
C GLU A 42 18.70 -9.89 25.80
N GLU A 43 19.93 -10.27 26.14
CA GLU A 43 21.13 -9.59 25.62
C GLU A 43 21.30 -9.82 24.12
N ASP A 44 21.02 -11.02 23.61
CA ASP A 44 21.03 -11.31 22.17
C ASP A 44 19.95 -10.56 21.40
N ILE A 45 18.77 -10.36 22.00
CA ILE A 45 17.71 -9.51 21.44
C ILE A 45 18.17 -8.07 21.28
N ASN A 46 18.87 -7.52 22.28
CA ASN A 46 19.44 -6.18 22.19
C ASN A 46 20.56 -6.09 21.14
N ARG A 47 21.29 -7.19 20.90
CA ARG A 47 22.33 -7.29 19.86
C ARG A 47 21.77 -7.37 18.43
N LEU A 48 20.55 -7.85 18.21
CA LEU A 48 19.91 -7.89 16.87
C LEU A 48 19.96 -6.52 16.18
N LEU A 49 19.71 -5.43 16.91
CA LEU A 49 19.72 -4.04 16.41
C LEU A 49 21.09 -3.54 15.92
N THR A 50 22.15 -4.36 16.00
CA THR A 50 23.51 -4.03 15.52
C THR A 50 23.84 -4.63 14.15
N TYR A 51 23.02 -5.57 13.64
CA TYR A 51 23.23 -6.23 12.36
C TYR A 51 22.57 -5.46 11.21
N PRO A 52 23.25 -5.23 10.07
CA PRO A 52 22.69 -4.52 8.92
C PRO A 52 21.54 -5.28 8.23
N GLU A 53 21.51 -6.60 8.35
CA GLU A 53 20.45 -7.49 7.87
C GLU A 53 19.13 -7.29 8.64
N ILE A 54 19.20 -6.86 9.90
CA ILE A 54 18.03 -6.58 10.74
C ILE A 54 17.52 -5.17 10.44
N GLU A 55 16.30 -5.09 9.93
CA GLU A 55 15.65 -3.81 9.65
C GLU A 55 14.83 -3.34 10.86
N PHE A 56 13.90 -4.16 11.32
CA PHE A 56 13.08 -3.82 12.48
C PHE A 56 12.67 -5.03 13.30
N ILE A 57 12.36 -4.80 14.58
CA ILE A 57 11.85 -5.82 15.50
C ILE A 57 10.57 -5.32 16.20
N GLU A 58 9.45 -6.02 15.99
CA GLU A 58 8.15 -5.77 16.64
C GLU A 58 7.83 -6.92 17.61
N LYS A 59 7.41 -6.59 18.84
CA LYS A 59 6.94 -7.61 19.80
C LYS A 59 5.53 -8.08 19.40
N PRO A 60 5.22 -9.38 19.42
CA PRO A 60 3.90 -9.88 19.05
C PRO A 60 2.79 -9.33 19.95
N PHE A 61 1.66 -8.98 19.34
CA PHE A 61 0.42 -8.63 20.04
C PHE A 61 -0.35 -9.87 20.48
N ILE A 62 -1.19 -9.74 21.51
CA ILE A 62 -2.15 -10.78 21.91
C ILE A 62 -3.49 -10.55 21.20
N LEU A 63 -4.00 -11.59 20.54
CA LEU A 63 -5.26 -11.65 19.79
C LEU A 63 -6.26 -12.60 20.47
N GLN A 64 -7.57 -12.31 20.40
CA GLN A 64 -8.64 -13.01 21.14
C GLN A 64 -9.91 -13.32 20.29
N THR A 65 -10.68 -14.35 20.70
CA THR A 65 -11.97 -14.85 20.13
C THR A 65 -13.22 -14.04 20.54
N GLN A 66 -14.42 -14.23 19.95
CA GLN A 66 -15.64 -13.39 20.19
C GLN A 66 -17.03 -14.17 20.12
N ASP A 67 -18.08 -13.95 20.99
CA ASP A 67 -19.38 -14.77 21.17
C ASP A 67 -20.63 -13.98 21.82
N ILE A 68 -22.01 -14.23 21.96
CA ILE A 68 -23.17 -15.24 21.80
C ILE A 68 -24.62 -14.59 21.53
N GLN A 69 -25.60 -15.16 20.72
CA GLN A 69 -27.08 -14.73 20.52
C GLN A 69 -27.58 -13.69 19.39
N SER A 70 -28.54 -13.65 18.39
CA SER A 70 -29.48 -14.43 17.43
C SER A 70 -30.09 -13.54 16.26
N PHE A 71 -30.44 -13.79 14.95
CA PHE A 71 -30.40 -14.86 13.86
C PHE A 71 -30.63 -14.28 12.37
N SER A 72 -30.72 -15.07 11.24
CA SER A 72 -30.46 -14.82 9.74
C SER A 72 -31.42 -14.06 8.73
N SER A 73 -30.89 -13.42 7.63
CA SER A 73 -31.68 -12.81 6.49
C SER A 73 -31.04 -12.61 5.06
N THR A 74 -29.81 -13.07 4.74
CA THR A 74 -28.97 -12.55 3.61
C THR A 74 -29.24 -13.01 2.16
N GLY A 75 -30.20 -13.90 1.91
CA GLY A 75 -30.49 -14.41 0.56
C GLY A 75 -29.50 -15.43 -0.04
N ILE A 76 -28.43 -15.81 0.68
CA ILE A 76 -27.38 -16.75 0.21
C ILE A 76 -27.96 -18.08 -0.31
N THR A 77 -28.97 -18.65 0.36
CA THR A 77 -29.63 -19.89 -0.08
C THR A 77 -30.31 -19.74 -1.45
N GLY A 78 -30.88 -18.57 -1.75
CA GLY A 78 -31.45 -18.26 -3.06
C GLY A 78 -30.38 -18.18 -4.14
N PHE A 79 -29.24 -17.53 -3.82
CA PHE A 79 -28.08 -17.47 -4.71
C PHE A 79 -27.52 -18.86 -5.02
N LYS A 80 -27.27 -19.72 -4.02
CA LYS A 80 -26.83 -21.12 -4.26
C LYS A 80 -27.82 -21.88 -5.14
N ASN A 81 -29.11 -21.86 -4.79
CA ASN A 81 -30.14 -22.63 -5.50
C ASN A 81 -30.31 -22.21 -6.97
N ARG A 82 -30.09 -20.93 -7.31
CA ARG A 82 -30.22 -20.44 -8.70
C ARG A 82 -28.93 -20.53 -9.52
N THR A 83 -27.76 -20.69 -8.89
CA THR A 83 -26.44 -20.69 -9.56
C THR A 83 -25.79 -22.07 -9.61
N GLY A 84 -26.16 -22.98 -8.69
CA GLY A 84 -25.51 -24.29 -8.53
C GLY A 84 -24.15 -24.24 -7.83
N LEU A 85 -23.69 -23.06 -7.37
CA LEU A 85 -22.37 -22.88 -6.75
C LEU A 85 -22.30 -23.49 -5.35
N THR A 86 -21.14 -24.06 -5.05
CA THR A 86 -20.84 -24.91 -3.88
C THR A 86 -19.48 -24.63 -3.24
N GLY A 87 -18.64 -23.78 -3.84
CA GLY A 87 -17.25 -23.55 -3.46
C GLY A 87 -16.28 -24.58 -4.03
N LYS A 88 -16.73 -25.46 -4.93
CA LYS A 88 -15.92 -26.53 -5.51
C LYS A 88 -14.68 -25.98 -6.22
N GLY A 89 -13.55 -26.64 -6.04
CA GLY A 89 -12.26 -26.20 -6.61
C GLY A 89 -11.59 -25.04 -5.86
N THR A 90 -12.19 -24.54 -4.78
CA THR A 90 -11.61 -23.50 -3.91
C THR A 90 -11.16 -24.07 -2.56
N ILE A 91 -10.32 -23.32 -1.84
CA ILE A 91 -9.88 -23.63 -0.48
C ILE A 91 -10.46 -22.59 0.49
N ILE A 92 -10.89 -23.06 1.67
CA ILE A 92 -11.16 -22.21 2.85
C ILE A 92 -10.04 -22.42 3.86
N GLY A 93 -9.31 -21.34 4.15
CA GLY A 93 -8.33 -21.29 5.23
C GLY A 93 -9.00 -20.87 6.54
N ILE A 94 -8.93 -21.71 7.58
CA ILE A 94 -9.41 -21.39 8.92
C ILE A 94 -8.20 -21.19 9.83
N ILE A 95 -8.00 -19.97 10.33
CA ILE A 95 -7.00 -19.66 11.36
C ILE A 95 -7.76 -19.34 12.64
N ASP A 96 -7.75 -20.30 13.58
CA ASP A 96 -8.61 -20.24 14.77
C ASP A 96 -8.06 -21.14 15.90
N SER A 97 -8.86 -21.42 16.93
CA SER A 97 -8.59 -22.41 17.98
C SER A 97 -8.61 -23.88 17.48
N GLY A 98 -8.54 -24.13 16.17
CA GLY A 98 -8.72 -25.45 15.57
C GLY A 98 -10.18 -25.92 15.49
N ILE A 99 -10.43 -27.10 14.93
CA ILE A 99 -11.79 -27.65 14.68
C ILE A 99 -11.92 -29.12 15.10
N ASP A 100 -13.15 -29.55 15.41
CA ASP A 100 -13.53 -30.97 15.46
C ASP A 100 -13.57 -31.56 14.05
N TYR A 101 -12.42 -32.08 13.59
CA TYR A 101 -12.26 -32.68 12.26
C TYR A 101 -13.13 -33.92 12.02
N THR A 102 -13.78 -34.48 13.06
CA THR A 102 -14.56 -35.72 12.93
C THR A 102 -15.95 -35.48 12.34
N LEU A 103 -16.45 -34.24 12.35
CA LEU A 103 -17.86 -33.95 12.03
C LEU A 103 -18.22 -34.21 10.55
N PRO A 104 -19.42 -34.73 10.24
CA PRO A 104 -19.85 -34.99 8.86
C PRO A 104 -19.81 -33.78 7.92
N VAL A 105 -19.99 -32.55 8.45
CA VAL A 105 -19.94 -31.31 7.65
C VAL A 105 -18.55 -31.03 7.05
N PHE A 106 -17.49 -31.57 7.64
CA PHE A 106 -16.12 -31.48 7.13
C PHE A 106 -15.73 -32.68 6.25
N ARG A 107 -16.69 -33.54 5.88
CA ARG A 107 -16.48 -34.66 4.96
C ARG A 107 -17.10 -34.38 3.60
N ASP A 108 -16.61 -35.05 2.56
CA ASP A 108 -17.20 -35.06 1.22
C ASP A 108 -18.21 -36.22 1.05
N SER A 109 -18.79 -36.34 -0.15
CA SER A 109 -19.82 -37.33 -0.46
C SER A 109 -19.33 -38.78 -0.48
N GLU A 110 -18.01 -39.03 -0.48
CA GLU A 110 -17.41 -40.35 -0.28
C GLU A 110 -17.16 -40.65 1.22
N GLY A 111 -17.42 -39.68 2.10
CA GLY A 111 -17.16 -39.78 3.54
C GLY A 111 -15.72 -39.48 3.95
N LYS A 112 -14.87 -39.04 3.00
CA LYS A 112 -13.48 -38.63 3.25
C LYS A 112 -13.43 -37.19 3.76
N SER A 113 -12.34 -36.81 4.42
CA SER A 113 -12.11 -35.46 4.91
C SER A 113 -11.98 -34.44 3.76
N LYS A 114 -12.65 -33.28 3.89
CA LYS A 114 -12.39 -32.08 3.07
C LYS A 114 -11.17 -31.30 3.54
N ILE A 115 -10.66 -31.58 4.74
CA ILE A 115 -9.48 -30.93 5.32
C ILE A 115 -8.24 -31.54 4.67
N LEU A 116 -7.57 -30.78 3.81
CA LEU A 116 -6.36 -31.20 3.11
C LEU A 116 -5.14 -31.22 4.05
N TYR A 117 -5.08 -30.22 4.92
CA TYR A 117 -4.03 -30.04 5.90
C TYR A 117 -4.62 -29.47 7.20
N TYR A 118 -4.14 -29.97 8.34
CA TYR A 118 -4.37 -29.42 9.67
C TYR A 118 -3.01 -29.23 10.33
N TRP A 119 -2.60 -27.99 10.58
CA TRP A 119 -1.41 -27.69 11.38
C TRP A 119 -1.84 -27.28 12.78
N ASP A 120 -1.37 -27.99 13.79
CA ASP A 120 -1.55 -27.60 15.19
C ASP A 120 -0.23 -27.05 15.73
N GLN A 121 -0.17 -25.73 15.96
CA GLN A 121 1.04 -25.06 16.46
C GLN A 121 1.38 -25.43 17.91
N SER A 122 0.41 -25.96 18.67
CA SER A 122 0.60 -26.34 20.08
C SER A 122 1.21 -27.74 20.27
N ILE A 123 1.13 -28.61 19.26
CA ILE A 123 1.58 -30.01 19.35
C ILE A 123 3.02 -30.12 18.83
N GLN A 124 4.00 -30.05 19.74
CA GLN A 124 5.42 -30.20 19.41
C GLN A 124 5.70 -31.58 18.76
N GLY A 125 6.28 -31.59 17.54
CA GLY A 125 6.53 -32.83 16.81
C GLY A 125 7.08 -32.63 15.39
N ASN A 126 6.19 -32.59 14.40
CA ASN A 126 6.52 -32.61 12.97
C ASN A 126 6.01 -31.33 12.26
N PRO A 127 6.71 -30.19 12.37
CA PRO A 127 6.25 -28.93 11.79
C PRO A 127 6.21 -28.96 10.25
N PRO A 128 5.40 -28.11 9.58
CA PRO A 128 5.49 -27.95 8.14
C PRO A 128 6.86 -27.43 7.72
N ALA A 129 7.29 -27.77 6.49
CA ALA A 129 8.58 -27.33 5.97
C ALA A 129 8.73 -25.80 5.99
N GLY A 130 9.84 -25.31 6.54
CA GLY A 130 10.12 -23.88 6.75
C GLY A 130 9.78 -23.35 8.15
N PHE A 131 9.04 -24.10 8.97
CA PHE A 131 8.66 -23.73 10.34
C PHE A 131 9.31 -24.65 11.38
N LYS A 132 9.33 -24.21 12.65
CA LYS A 132 10.01 -24.93 13.74
C LYS A 132 9.11 -25.49 14.84
N GLU A 133 7.88 -25.02 14.94
CA GLU A 133 6.94 -25.43 16.00
C GLU A 133 5.65 -26.06 15.45
N GLY A 134 5.02 -26.89 16.30
CA GLY A 134 3.78 -27.59 15.99
C GLY A 134 3.93 -28.89 15.21
N THR A 135 2.79 -29.44 14.80
CA THR A 135 2.70 -30.69 14.02
C THR A 135 1.69 -30.56 12.89
N LEU A 136 2.12 -30.90 11.68
CA LEU A 136 1.28 -30.99 10.49
C LEU A 136 0.69 -32.39 10.33
N TYR A 137 -0.62 -32.44 10.08
CA TYR A 137 -1.37 -33.62 9.65
C TYR A 137 -1.94 -33.36 8.24
N ASN A 138 -1.86 -34.35 7.36
CA ASN A 138 -2.38 -34.30 6.00
C ASN A 138 -3.73 -35.02 5.87
N ASN A 139 -4.35 -34.97 4.68
CA ASN A 139 -5.66 -35.59 4.42
C ASN A 139 -5.69 -37.10 4.72
N GLU A 140 -4.62 -37.84 4.44
CA GLU A 140 -4.50 -39.27 4.73
C GLU A 140 -4.42 -39.55 6.24
N ASP A 141 -3.66 -38.76 6.99
CA ASP A 141 -3.60 -38.86 8.47
C ASP A 141 -4.99 -38.66 9.08
N ILE A 142 -5.70 -37.63 8.60
CA ILE A 142 -7.05 -37.26 9.07
C ILE A 142 -8.07 -38.35 8.67
N ASN A 143 -7.99 -38.90 7.46
CA ASN A 143 -8.84 -40.02 7.02
C ASN A 143 -8.57 -41.29 7.84
N ASN A 144 -7.31 -41.62 8.11
CA ASN A 144 -6.94 -42.76 8.96
C ASN A 144 -7.42 -42.57 10.41
N ALA A 145 -7.39 -41.35 10.94
CA ALA A 145 -7.97 -41.02 12.24
C ALA A 145 -9.50 -41.13 12.25
N ILE A 146 -10.18 -40.65 11.20
CA ILE A 146 -11.64 -40.79 11.03
C ILE A 146 -12.06 -42.27 10.92
N ALA A 147 -11.22 -43.12 10.31
CA ALA A 147 -11.43 -44.57 10.22
C ALA A 147 -11.09 -45.33 11.51
N GLY A 148 -10.43 -44.70 12.48
CA GLY A 148 -9.92 -45.36 13.70
C GLY A 148 -8.65 -46.19 13.48
N ASN A 149 -8.00 -46.07 12.32
CA ASN A 149 -6.74 -46.76 11.99
C ASN A 149 -5.53 -46.14 12.71
N THR A 150 -5.62 -44.88 13.14
CA THR A 150 -4.51 -44.11 13.72
C THR A 150 -5.07 -43.10 14.73
N TYR A 151 -4.31 -42.77 15.77
CA TYR A 151 -4.66 -41.69 16.70
C TYR A 151 -3.81 -40.45 16.39
N ILE A 152 -4.46 -39.33 16.12
CA ILE A 152 -3.81 -38.01 16.02
C ILE A 152 -4.23 -37.17 17.24
N PRO A 153 -3.30 -36.57 18.00
CA PRO A 153 -3.60 -35.87 19.26
C PRO A 153 -4.24 -34.47 19.09
N ILE A 154 -4.95 -34.22 17.99
CA ILE A 154 -5.67 -32.96 17.73
C ILE A 154 -6.83 -32.82 18.73
N SER A 155 -6.99 -31.62 19.30
CA SER A 155 -8.15 -31.33 20.15
C SER A 155 -9.43 -31.17 19.33
N THR A 156 -10.41 -32.04 19.56
CA THR A 156 -11.77 -31.95 19.00
C THR A 156 -12.71 -31.10 19.87
N THR A 157 -12.27 -30.54 20.99
CA THR A 157 -13.14 -29.78 21.92
C THR A 157 -13.25 -28.29 21.58
N SER A 158 -12.56 -27.81 20.55
CA SER A 158 -12.58 -26.40 20.13
C SER A 158 -13.99 -25.96 19.74
N LEU A 159 -14.60 -25.06 20.52
CA LEU A 159 -15.97 -24.61 20.29
C LEU A 159 -16.05 -23.54 19.19
N HIS A 160 -15.26 -22.47 19.31
CA HIS A 160 -15.28 -21.30 18.41
C HIS A 160 -14.91 -21.69 16.98
N GLY A 161 -13.71 -22.25 16.76
CA GLY A 161 -13.26 -22.63 15.42
C GLY A 161 -14.15 -23.65 14.72
N THR A 162 -14.66 -24.67 15.43
CA THR A 162 -15.61 -25.66 14.87
C THR A 162 -16.89 -24.98 14.34
N HIS A 163 -17.41 -24.01 15.10
CA HIS A 163 -18.61 -23.27 14.74
C HIS A 163 -18.39 -22.37 13.53
N VAL A 164 -17.30 -21.59 13.53
CA VAL A 164 -16.85 -20.73 12.42
C VAL A 164 -16.65 -21.54 11.13
N ALA A 165 -15.90 -22.65 11.20
CA ALA A 165 -15.66 -23.53 10.06
C ALA A 165 -16.95 -24.20 9.56
N GLY A 166 -17.91 -24.49 10.46
CA GLY A 166 -19.23 -25.01 10.11
C GLY A 166 -20.10 -24.03 9.31
N ILE A 167 -20.02 -22.72 9.60
CA ILE A 167 -20.71 -21.67 8.82
C ILE A 167 -20.14 -21.65 7.40
N CYS A 168 -18.82 -21.52 7.28
CA CYS A 168 -18.09 -21.60 6.01
C CYS A 168 -18.50 -22.85 5.20
N SER A 169 -18.44 -24.02 5.83
CA SER A 169 -18.70 -25.33 5.20
C SER A 169 -20.18 -25.60 4.87
N THR A 170 -21.11 -24.77 5.36
CA THR A 170 -22.53 -24.84 4.99
C THR A 170 -22.81 -23.97 3.74
N ILE A 171 -22.14 -22.82 3.65
CA ILE A 171 -22.23 -21.91 2.51
C ILE A 171 -21.45 -22.46 1.32
N ALA A 172 -20.18 -22.83 1.51
CA ALA A 172 -19.34 -23.49 0.52
C ALA A 172 -19.14 -24.96 0.92
N SER A 173 -20.10 -25.80 0.50
CA SER A 173 -20.21 -27.22 0.87
C SER A 173 -19.11 -28.10 0.30
N ASP A 174 -18.58 -27.74 -0.87
CA ASP A 174 -17.69 -28.58 -1.68
C ASP A 174 -16.27 -27.98 -1.77
N ALA A 175 -16.04 -26.85 -1.10
CA ALA A 175 -14.71 -26.29 -0.90
C ALA A 175 -13.85 -27.23 -0.04
N ARG A 176 -12.56 -27.31 -0.38
CA ARG A 176 -11.56 -27.98 0.45
C ARG A 176 -11.14 -27.05 1.59
N ILE A 177 -10.60 -27.60 2.67
CA ILE A 177 -10.31 -26.85 3.91
C ILE A 177 -8.83 -26.98 4.25
N ILE A 178 -8.20 -25.89 4.69
CA ILE A 178 -6.92 -25.93 5.42
C ILE A 178 -7.16 -25.30 6.79
N VAL A 179 -6.71 -25.96 7.84
CA VAL A 179 -6.87 -25.50 9.23
C VAL A 179 -5.51 -25.23 9.83
N VAL A 180 -5.37 -24.10 10.53
CA VAL A 180 -4.28 -23.86 11.47
C VAL A 180 -4.86 -23.57 12.84
N ARG A 181 -4.52 -24.41 13.82
CA ARG A 181 -4.73 -24.09 15.24
C ARG A 181 -3.53 -23.26 15.72
N VAL A 182 -3.81 -22.00 16.05
CA VAL A 182 -2.85 -21.06 16.65
C VAL A 182 -2.81 -21.18 18.17
N GLY A 183 -1.78 -20.62 18.79
CA GLY A 183 -1.61 -20.58 20.25
C GLY A 183 -0.78 -21.73 20.83
N ASN A 184 0.04 -21.41 21.84
CA ASN A 184 0.73 -22.37 22.70
C ASN A 184 0.20 -22.22 24.14
N ILE A 185 -0.20 -23.34 24.77
CA ILE A 185 -0.66 -23.51 26.18
C ILE A 185 -2.16 -23.24 26.48
N GLN A 186 -2.86 -24.33 26.85
CA GLN A 186 -4.05 -24.48 27.73
C GLN A 186 -5.32 -23.61 27.61
N THR A 187 -5.38 -22.51 26.85
CA THR A 187 -6.60 -21.69 26.70
C THR A 187 -6.87 -21.30 25.25
N ASP A 188 -8.05 -21.65 24.74
CA ASP A 188 -8.52 -21.39 23.37
C ASP A 188 -8.88 -19.91 23.08
N VAL A 189 -8.29 -18.96 23.82
CA VAL A 189 -8.72 -17.55 23.91
C VAL A 189 -7.59 -16.55 23.62
N PHE A 190 -6.32 -16.96 23.68
CA PHE A 190 -5.16 -16.07 23.50
C PHE A 190 -4.16 -16.65 22.51
N SER A 191 -3.77 -15.87 21.51
CA SER A 191 -2.76 -16.24 20.51
C SER A 191 -1.97 -15.02 20.05
N ARG A 192 -0.75 -15.22 19.53
CA ARG A 192 0.20 -14.14 19.16
C ARG A 192 0.10 -13.77 17.69
N SER A 193 0.33 -12.51 17.33
CA SER A 193 0.36 -12.09 15.90
C SER A 193 1.37 -12.88 15.06
N THR A 194 2.52 -13.29 15.63
CA THR A 194 3.50 -14.23 15.03
C THR A 194 2.90 -15.57 14.60
N GLU A 195 1.99 -16.13 15.38
CA GLU A 195 1.31 -17.40 15.13
C GLU A 195 0.34 -17.28 13.93
N PHE A 196 -0.33 -16.14 13.78
CA PHE A 196 -1.14 -15.80 12.61
C PHE A 196 -0.30 -15.54 11.35
N MET A 197 0.83 -14.84 11.46
CA MET A 197 1.73 -14.63 10.30
C MET A 197 2.22 -15.97 9.73
N ARG A 198 2.67 -16.88 10.62
CA ARG A 198 2.99 -18.27 10.26
C ARG A 198 1.81 -18.97 9.58
N ALA A 199 0.60 -18.87 10.14
CA ALA A 199 -0.59 -19.53 9.63
C ALA A 199 -1.04 -19.03 8.23
N ILE A 200 -1.01 -17.71 8.01
CA ILE A 200 -1.33 -17.09 6.71
C ILE A 200 -0.37 -17.58 5.64
N LYS A 201 0.94 -17.52 5.90
CA LYS A 201 1.98 -18.07 5.02
C LYS A 201 1.66 -19.52 4.65
N PHE A 202 1.49 -20.39 5.64
CA PHE A 202 1.28 -21.81 5.41
C PHE A 202 0.06 -22.07 4.49
N ILE A 203 -1.06 -21.40 4.74
CA ILE A 203 -2.28 -21.55 3.93
C ILE A 203 -2.04 -21.06 2.48
N LEU A 204 -1.40 -19.90 2.30
CA LEU A 204 -1.15 -19.33 0.97
C LEU A 204 -0.13 -20.15 0.17
N ASP A 205 0.96 -20.60 0.80
CA ASP A 205 1.96 -21.48 0.18
C ASP A 205 1.30 -22.80 -0.28
N ARG A 206 0.48 -23.44 0.58
CA ARG A 206 -0.27 -24.65 0.20
C ARG A 206 -1.28 -24.38 -0.93
N ALA A 207 -1.95 -23.22 -0.93
CA ALA A 207 -2.93 -22.88 -1.96
C ALA A 207 -2.27 -22.66 -3.34
N LEU A 208 -1.08 -22.05 -3.37
CA LEU A 208 -0.25 -21.91 -4.57
C LEU A 208 0.25 -23.27 -5.07
N GLU A 209 0.78 -24.13 -4.19
CA GLU A 209 1.21 -25.50 -4.54
C GLU A 209 0.07 -26.34 -5.14
N LEU A 210 -1.13 -26.26 -4.54
CA LEU A 210 -2.33 -26.93 -5.03
C LEU A 210 -2.94 -26.26 -6.28
N ARG A 211 -2.45 -25.07 -6.67
CA ARG A 211 -3.00 -24.20 -7.73
C ARG A 211 -4.49 -23.89 -7.56
N MET A 212 -4.96 -23.76 -6.31
CA MET A 212 -6.36 -23.48 -5.98
C MET A 212 -6.52 -22.05 -5.42
N PRO A 213 -7.58 -21.30 -5.81
CA PRO A 213 -7.92 -20.03 -5.16
C PRO A 213 -8.38 -20.26 -3.72
N VAL A 214 -8.05 -19.33 -2.82
CA VAL A 214 -8.26 -19.50 -1.37
C VAL A 214 -8.90 -18.28 -0.69
N THR A 215 -9.86 -18.53 0.21
CA THR A 215 -10.36 -17.50 1.14
C THR A 215 -9.96 -17.83 2.57
N LEU A 216 -9.28 -16.91 3.24
CA LEU A 216 -8.84 -17.03 4.63
C LEU A 216 -9.83 -16.35 5.56
N ASN A 217 -10.21 -17.03 6.65
CA ASN A 217 -11.06 -16.51 7.72
C ASN A 217 -10.22 -16.25 8.98
N ILE A 218 -10.22 -15.01 9.47
CA ILE A 218 -9.58 -14.60 10.73
C ILE A 218 -10.65 -14.05 11.68
N SER A 219 -11.16 -14.90 12.56
CA SER A 219 -12.18 -14.56 13.57
C SER A 219 -11.55 -14.13 14.91
N TYR A 220 -10.52 -13.30 14.86
CA TYR A 220 -9.70 -12.86 15.99
C TYR A 220 -9.35 -11.37 15.91
N GLY A 221 -9.23 -10.71 17.07
CA GLY A 221 -8.90 -9.28 17.16
C GLY A 221 -8.10 -8.86 18.40
N SER A 222 -7.52 -7.65 18.36
CA SER A 222 -6.80 -7.01 19.47
C SER A 222 -6.98 -5.49 19.51
N ASN A 223 -6.75 -4.90 20.69
CA ASN A 223 -6.68 -3.46 20.97
C ASN A 223 -5.24 -2.95 21.16
N GLU A 224 -4.21 -3.77 20.91
CA GLU A 224 -2.81 -3.43 21.23
C GLU A 224 -2.05 -2.70 20.09
N GLY A 225 -2.71 -2.42 18.96
CA GLY A 225 -2.19 -1.63 17.83
C GLY A 225 -2.81 -0.23 17.74
N SER A 226 -2.40 0.56 16.73
CA SER A 226 -2.90 1.94 16.55
C SER A 226 -4.28 2.04 15.90
N HIS A 227 -4.86 0.92 15.46
CA HIS A 227 -6.13 0.85 14.73
C HIS A 227 -6.15 1.68 13.43
N ARG A 228 -4.99 1.83 12.78
CA ARG A 228 -4.80 2.62 11.53
C ARG A 228 -4.36 1.79 10.31
N GLY A 229 -4.24 0.46 10.39
CA GLY A 229 -3.63 -0.33 9.32
C GLY A 229 -2.10 -0.23 9.28
N THR A 230 -1.46 0.21 10.36
CA THR A 230 -0.02 0.60 10.34
C THR A 230 0.92 -0.31 11.14
N SER A 231 0.47 -1.27 11.93
CA SER A 231 1.39 -2.25 12.55
C SER A 231 2.08 -3.14 11.51
N LEU A 232 3.22 -3.75 11.82
CA LEU A 232 3.85 -4.69 10.86
C LEU A 232 2.97 -5.91 10.60
N PHE A 233 2.15 -6.31 11.58
CA PHE A 233 1.17 -7.38 11.41
C PHE A 233 0.07 -7.02 10.38
N GLU A 234 -0.53 -5.83 10.48
CA GLU A 234 -1.53 -5.35 9.49
C GLU A 234 -0.92 -5.22 8.09
N GLN A 235 0.29 -4.68 7.99
CA GLN A 235 0.96 -4.48 6.71
C GLN A 235 1.37 -5.79 6.06
N TYR A 236 1.89 -6.76 6.82
CA TYR A 236 2.13 -8.11 6.31
C TYR A 236 0.84 -8.74 5.77
N ILE A 237 -0.30 -8.53 6.43
CA ILE A 237 -1.59 -9.03 5.93
C ILE A 237 -1.99 -8.32 4.62
N ASP A 238 -1.79 -7.01 4.50
CA ASP A 238 -2.04 -6.27 3.27
C ASP A 238 -1.11 -6.71 2.12
N ASP A 239 0.17 -6.92 2.39
CA ASP A 239 1.14 -7.47 1.43
C ASP A 239 0.71 -8.90 1.01
N MET A 240 0.22 -9.73 1.94
CA MET A 240 -0.35 -11.06 1.65
C MET A 240 -1.69 -11.01 0.91
N CYS A 241 -2.49 -9.93 1.00
CA CYS A 241 -3.66 -9.69 0.14
C CYS A 241 -3.29 -9.40 -1.33
N LEU A 242 -2.01 -9.38 -1.69
CA LEU A 242 -1.51 -9.33 -3.07
C LEU A 242 -0.86 -10.67 -3.51
N PHE A 243 -0.60 -11.60 -2.60
CA PHE A 243 0.08 -12.87 -2.90
C PHE A 243 -0.89 -13.98 -3.28
N TRP A 244 -0.77 -14.50 -4.51
CA TRP A 244 -1.66 -15.54 -5.07
C TRP A 244 -3.15 -15.12 -5.13
N LYS A 245 -3.99 -15.96 -5.75
CA LYS A 245 -5.43 -15.72 -5.95
C LYS A 245 -6.20 -15.89 -4.64
N ASN A 246 -6.12 -14.91 -3.75
CA ASN A 246 -6.64 -14.98 -2.38
C ASN A 246 -7.65 -13.88 -2.00
N ASN A 247 -8.41 -14.13 -0.93
CA ASN A 247 -9.09 -13.10 -0.14
C ASN A 247 -8.81 -13.36 1.36
N ILE A 248 -8.50 -12.32 2.13
CA ILE A 248 -8.43 -12.40 3.60
C ILE A 248 -9.64 -11.65 4.19
N VAL A 249 -10.42 -12.35 5.01
CA VAL A 249 -11.67 -11.88 5.60
C VAL A 249 -11.49 -11.87 7.13
N VAL A 250 -11.74 -10.73 7.76
CA VAL A 250 -11.36 -10.48 9.17
C VAL A 250 -12.55 -9.94 9.97
N ALA A 251 -12.69 -10.41 11.22
CA ALA A 251 -13.69 -9.90 12.15
C ALA A 251 -13.42 -8.43 12.55
N ALA A 252 -14.47 -7.60 12.59
CA ALA A 252 -14.35 -6.21 13.06
C ALA A 252 -14.15 -6.06 14.58
N GLY A 253 -14.40 -7.12 15.38
CA GLY A 253 -14.31 -7.09 16.84
C GLY A 253 -15.62 -6.72 17.55
N ASN A 254 -15.74 -7.08 18.84
CA ASN A 254 -16.95 -6.98 19.65
C ASN A 254 -16.87 -5.92 20.78
N ASN A 255 -16.06 -4.86 20.60
CA ASN A 255 -15.63 -3.97 21.68
C ASN A 255 -16.38 -2.61 21.77
N ALA A 256 -17.31 -2.28 20.87
CA ALA A 256 -17.93 -0.95 20.78
C ALA A 256 -18.76 -0.53 22.03
N ASP A 257 -19.62 -1.42 22.53
CA ASP A 257 -20.44 -1.22 23.75
C ASP A 257 -19.67 -1.45 25.07
N LYS A 258 -18.44 -1.98 24.99
CA LYS A 258 -17.70 -2.49 26.17
C LYS A 258 -17.00 -1.39 26.97
N GLY A 259 -16.78 -0.22 26.37
CA GLY A 259 -16.09 0.90 27.01
C GLY A 259 -14.58 0.69 27.18
N GLY A 260 -13.98 -0.13 26.32
CA GLY A 260 -12.54 -0.39 26.28
C GLY A 260 -11.71 0.68 25.54
N HIS A 261 -12.35 1.70 24.94
CA HIS A 261 -11.69 2.79 24.22
C HIS A 261 -12.14 4.18 24.71
N LYS A 262 -11.22 5.13 24.64
CA LYS A 262 -11.46 6.56 24.86
C LYS A 262 -10.61 7.41 23.91
N ARG A 263 -11.23 8.36 23.21
CA ARG A 263 -10.56 9.49 22.56
C ARG A 263 -10.62 10.75 23.43
N ILE A 264 -9.54 11.53 23.42
CA ILE A 264 -9.49 12.92 23.91
C ILE A 264 -8.82 13.83 22.87
N ARG A 265 -8.95 15.15 23.06
CA ARG A 265 -8.19 16.16 22.29
C ARG A 265 -7.49 17.13 23.25
N LEU A 266 -6.18 16.99 23.38
CA LEU A 266 -5.33 17.87 24.20
C LEU A 266 -5.32 19.31 23.64
N GLN A 267 -5.04 20.28 24.51
CA GLN A 267 -4.89 21.70 24.15
C GLN A 267 -3.75 22.32 24.97
N ASN A 268 -2.94 23.18 24.36
CA ASN A 268 -1.82 23.83 25.06
C ASN A 268 -2.29 24.60 26.31
N ASN A 269 -1.63 24.35 27.44
CA ASN A 269 -1.94 24.87 28.78
C ASN A 269 -3.19 24.28 29.48
N THR A 270 -3.83 23.23 28.95
CA THR A 270 -5.00 22.57 29.56
C THR A 270 -4.68 21.14 29.99
N THR A 271 -4.60 20.88 31.29
CA THR A 271 -4.50 19.50 31.83
C THR A 271 -5.82 18.75 31.56
N GLU A 272 -5.71 17.56 30.96
CA GLU A 272 -6.86 16.69 30.67
C GLU A 272 -6.80 15.43 31.55
N GLU A 273 -7.95 15.02 32.12
CA GLU A 273 -8.06 13.81 32.95
C GLU A 273 -9.02 12.79 32.33
N VAL A 274 -8.60 11.53 32.27
CA VAL A 274 -9.40 10.40 31.76
C VAL A 274 -9.68 9.40 32.88
N GLU A 275 -10.95 9.29 33.24
CA GLU A 275 -11.43 8.42 34.31
C GLU A 275 -11.76 7.01 33.81
N PHE A 276 -11.25 5.99 34.51
CA PHE A 276 -11.56 4.58 34.25
C PHE A 276 -11.69 3.78 35.56
N VAL A 277 -12.49 2.73 35.53
CA VAL A 277 -12.68 1.82 36.67
C VAL A 277 -11.89 0.54 36.41
N ILE A 278 -11.31 -0.03 37.47
CA ILE A 278 -10.76 -1.38 37.49
C ILE A 278 -11.65 -2.25 38.39
N GLY A 279 -12.10 -3.40 37.87
CA GLY A 279 -12.90 -4.37 38.60
C GLY A 279 -12.12 -5.22 39.61
N GLU A 280 -12.83 -5.94 40.47
CA GLU A 280 -12.21 -6.88 41.41
C GLU A 280 -11.57 -8.09 40.68
N GLY A 281 -10.51 -8.65 41.26
CA GLY A 281 -9.82 -9.83 40.73
C GLY A 281 -8.88 -9.61 39.54
N GLU A 282 -8.84 -8.41 38.96
CA GLU A 282 -7.92 -8.04 37.89
C GLU A 282 -6.46 -8.15 38.33
N ARG A 283 -5.59 -8.79 37.54
CA ARG A 283 -4.18 -9.03 37.93
C ARG A 283 -3.15 -8.37 37.04
N ILE A 284 -3.45 -8.18 35.76
CA ILE A 284 -2.61 -7.51 34.77
C ILE A 284 -3.53 -6.66 33.90
N LEU A 285 -3.15 -5.40 33.65
CA LEU A 285 -3.88 -4.50 32.75
C LEU A 285 -2.88 -3.72 31.91
N ASN A 286 -2.91 -3.91 30.58
CA ASN A 286 -2.09 -3.18 29.62
C ASN A 286 -2.91 -2.02 29.02
N ILE A 287 -2.65 -0.77 29.42
CA ILE A 287 -3.27 0.40 28.77
C ILE A 287 -2.34 0.87 27.65
N ASN A 288 -2.88 0.96 26.43
CA ASN A 288 -2.17 1.49 25.24
C ASN A 288 -2.68 2.89 24.93
N ILE A 289 -1.77 3.83 24.68
CA ILE A 289 -2.07 5.23 24.36
C ILE A 289 -1.41 5.57 23.03
N TRP A 290 -2.18 6.08 22.08
CA TRP A 290 -1.76 6.42 20.72
C TRP A 290 -2.03 7.90 20.44
N PRO A 291 -1.05 8.78 20.71
CA PRO A 291 -1.04 10.15 20.22
C PRO A 291 -0.47 10.25 18.79
N ASP A 292 -0.82 11.32 18.08
CA ASP A 292 -0.14 11.71 16.84
C ASP A 292 1.35 12.02 17.13
N PHE A 293 2.25 11.76 16.18
CA PHE A 293 3.70 11.96 16.38
C PHE A 293 4.14 13.40 16.66
N ILE A 294 3.26 14.37 16.40
CA ILE A 294 3.57 15.78 16.35
C ILE A 294 3.32 16.49 17.68
N ASP A 295 2.58 15.84 18.59
CA ASP A 295 2.28 16.34 19.94
C ASP A 295 3.33 15.86 20.96
N ASP A 296 3.69 16.73 21.91
CA ASP A 296 4.50 16.42 23.09
C ASP A 296 3.73 16.74 24.39
N PHE A 297 3.81 15.82 25.36
CA PHE A 297 3.10 15.89 26.63
C PHE A 297 3.71 14.94 27.68
N SER A 298 3.44 15.25 28.94
CA SER A 298 3.65 14.38 30.09
C SER A 298 2.37 13.59 30.41
N VAL A 299 2.49 12.33 30.86
CA VAL A 299 1.34 11.53 31.31
C VAL A 299 1.64 10.74 32.59
N HIS A 300 0.71 10.73 33.55
CA HIS A 300 0.82 9.95 34.78
C HIS A 300 -0.50 9.26 35.18
N LEU A 301 -0.41 8.25 36.05
CA LEU A 301 -1.58 7.56 36.63
C LEU A 301 -1.83 8.02 38.06
N VAL A 302 -3.10 8.22 38.41
CA VAL A 302 -3.57 8.45 39.78
C VAL A 302 -4.48 7.30 40.20
N SER A 303 -4.16 6.70 41.35
CA SER A 303 -4.88 5.55 41.93
C SER A 303 -6.13 5.96 42.71
N PRO A 304 -7.03 5.01 43.07
CA PRO A 304 -8.21 5.28 43.92
C PRO A 304 -7.89 5.89 45.29
N SER A 305 -6.64 5.80 45.74
CA SER A 305 -6.13 6.42 46.97
C SER A 305 -5.68 7.88 46.80
N ASN A 306 -5.77 8.43 45.58
CA ASN A 306 -5.12 9.67 45.13
C ASN A 306 -3.57 9.68 45.24
N SER A 307 -2.94 8.51 45.37
CA SER A 307 -1.50 8.37 45.14
C SER A 307 -1.22 8.33 43.64
N GLN A 308 -0.21 9.08 43.17
CA GLN A 308 0.16 9.20 41.75
C GLN A 308 1.50 8.51 41.41
N THR A 309 1.70 8.16 40.14
CA THR A 309 3.02 7.75 39.61
C THR A 309 3.93 8.96 39.35
N GLN A 310 5.20 8.68 39.05
CA GLN A 310 6.02 9.58 38.23
C GLN A 310 5.34 9.86 36.87
N SER A 311 5.63 11.02 36.29
CA SER A 311 5.24 11.35 34.91
C SER A 311 6.13 10.67 33.88
N ILE A 312 5.52 10.27 32.76
CA ILE A 312 6.16 9.73 31.57
C ILE A 312 6.18 10.81 30.50
N SER A 313 7.33 11.00 29.84
CA SER A 313 7.49 11.82 28.62
C SER A 313 8.40 11.07 27.64
N LEU A 314 8.61 11.59 26.42
CA LEU A 314 9.55 10.97 25.47
C LEU A 314 10.97 10.77 26.03
N THR A 315 11.40 11.62 26.97
CA THR A 315 12.74 11.60 27.57
C THR A 315 12.82 10.82 28.89
N SER A 316 11.71 10.27 29.41
CA SER A 316 11.70 9.60 30.73
C SER A 316 12.24 8.17 30.71
N GLY A 317 12.27 7.51 29.55
CA GLY A 317 12.58 6.08 29.45
C GLY A 317 11.51 5.19 30.10
N GLU A 318 11.93 4.06 30.68
CA GLU A 318 11.02 3.19 31.45
C GLU A 318 10.90 3.66 32.90
N ILE A 319 9.68 3.99 33.33
CA ILE A 319 9.38 4.28 34.75
C ILE A 319 8.83 3.02 35.44
N ARG A 320 9.19 2.83 36.71
CA ARG A 320 8.71 1.72 37.56
C ARG A 320 8.20 2.27 38.88
N ASN A 321 6.91 2.07 39.14
CA ASN A 321 6.19 2.61 40.30
C ASN A 321 5.50 1.47 41.07
N THR A 322 5.08 1.74 42.30
CA THR A 322 4.25 0.82 43.10
C THR A 322 3.29 1.62 43.97
N LEU A 323 1.99 1.42 43.76
CA LEU A 323 0.91 2.12 44.44
C LEU A 323 0.04 1.10 45.19
N GLY A 324 0.22 0.99 46.50
CA GLY A 324 -0.30 -0.15 47.26
C GLY A 324 0.33 -1.46 46.78
N ASP A 325 -0.47 -2.50 46.56
CA ASP A 325 0.00 -3.78 46.01
C ASP A 325 0.16 -3.77 44.48
N THR A 326 -0.24 -2.69 43.81
CA THR A 326 -0.18 -2.56 42.34
C THR A 326 1.19 -2.05 41.90
N ARG A 327 1.94 -2.86 41.14
CA ARG A 327 3.14 -2.43 40.41
C ARG A 327 2.73 -1.82 39.07
N ILE A 328 3.43 -0.76 38.65
CA ILE A 328 3.12 -0.06 37.41
C ILE A 328 4.43 0.18 36.65
N THR A 329 4.52 -0.35 35.44
CA THR A 329 5.61 -0.08 34.49
C THR A 329 5.06 0.81 33.37
N GLY A 330 5.78 1.87 33.02
CA GLY A 330 5.35 2.82 31.98
C GLY A 330 6.48 3.15 31.00
N TYR A 331 6.16 3.27 29.71
CA TYR A 331 7.13 3.59 28.66
C TYR A 331 6.51 4.43 27.54
N PHE A 332 7.13 5.58 27.21
CA PHE A 332 6.84 6.34 25.98
C PHE A 332 7.75 5.83 24.87
N TYR A 333 7.16 5.21 23.84
CA TYR A 333 7.94 4.76 22.69
C TYR A 333 8.30 5.95 21.80
N PRO A 334 9.57 6.06 21.34
CA PRO A 334 9.85 6.86 20.16
C PRO A 334 9.04 6.30 18.99
N ILE A 335 8.77 7.14 18.00
CA ILE A 335 7.95 6.78 16.83
C ILE A 335 8.44 5.49 16.14
N ALA A 336 7.54 4.69 15.58
CA ALA A 336 7.90 3.53 14.77
C ALA A 336 8.42 3.94 13.36
N PRO A 337 9.22 3.13 12.66
CA PRO A 337 9.64 3.44 11.28
C PRO A 337 8.53 3.35 10.23
N TYR A 338 7.28 3.09 10.60
CA TYR A 338 6.20 2.76 9.65
C TYR A 338 4.84 3.34 10.06
N SER A 339 4.78 4.17 11.11
CA SER A 339 3.54 4.81 11.57
C SER A 339 3.82 6.23 12.05
N LEU A 340 2.95 7.17 11.66
CA LEU A 340 2.91 8.53 12.19
C LEU A 340 2.18 8.64 13.54
N THR A 341 1.88 7.51 14.19
CA THR A 341 1.43 7.46 15.58
C THR A 341 2.58 7.04 16.50
N ARG A 342 2.71 7.71 17.65
CA ARG A 342 3.58 7.24 18.75
C ARG A 342 2.77 6.29 19.65
N ARG A 343 3.44 5.56 20.54
CA ARG A 343 2.78 4.71 21.55
C ARG A 343 3.27 5.07 22.95
N VAL A 344 2.39 5.09 23.94
CA VAL A 344 2.74 4.96 25.37
C VAL A 344 2.08 3.69 25.88
N THR A 345 2.79 2.89 26.68
CA THR A 345 2.21 1.75 27.39
C THR A 345 2.27 1.95 28.89
N LEU A 346 1.20 1.57 29.58
CA LEU A 346 1.11 1.51 31.03
C LEU A 346 0.66 0.10 31.41
N GLN A 347 1.57 -0.71 31.95
CA GLN A 347 1.27 -2.03 32.47
C GLN A 347 1.09 -1.97 34.00
N LEU A 348 -0.13 -2.19 34.46
CA LEU A 348 -0.45 -2.41 35.87
C LEU A 348 -0.39 -3.92 36.15
N SER A 349 0.19 -4.33 37.27
CA SER A 349 0.28 -5.75 37.66
C SER A 349 0.27 -5.97 39.17
N SER A 350 -0.26 -7.13 39.60
CA SER A 350 -0.27 -7.55 41.01
C SER A 350 -0.30 -9.08 41.14
N ASN A 351 0.28 -9.58 42.24
CA ASN A 351 0.26 -11.00 42.59
C ASN A 351 -1.13 -11.46 43.12
N THR A 352 -1.96 -10.54 43.58
CA THR A 352 -3.26 -10.81 44.21
C THR A 352 -4.39 -10.27 43.34
N GLN A 353 -4.53 -8.95 43.32
CA GLN A 353 -5.30 -8.12 42.39
C GLN A 353 -4.71 -6.70 42.33
N ILE A 354 -4.92 -6.00 41.23
CA ILE A 354 -4.75 -4.55 41.08
C ILE A 354 -5.78 -3.87 41.99
N ASN A 355 -5.46 -2.69 42.55
CA ASN A 355 -6.37 -1.99 43.45
C ASN A 355 -7.68 -1.63 42.71
N PRO A 356 -8.85 -2.20 43.07
CA PRO A 356 -10.09 -1.94 42.35
C PRO A 356 -10.66 -0.56 42.67
N GLY A 357 -11.51 -0.04 41.78
CA GLY A 357 -12.13 1.28 41.92
C GLY A 357 -11.71 2.26 40.83
N LEU A 358 -11.86 3.55 41.11
CA LEU A 358 -11.65 4.64 40.15
C LEU A 358 -10.18 5.05 40.03
N TRP A 359 -9.62 4.90 38.84
CA TRP A 359 -8.30 5.37 38.44
C TRP A 359 -8.43 6.55 37.45
N ARG A 360 -7.41 7.39 37.38
CA ARG A 360 -7.34 8.52 36.44
C ARG A 360 -6.03 8.50 35.68
N ILE A 361 -6.09 8.75 34.37
CA ILE A 361 -4.92 9.04 33.51
C ILE A 361 -4.88 10.56 33.34
N VAL A 362 -3.79 11.21 33.72
CA VAL A 362 -3.65 12.67 33.71
C VAL A 362 -2.64 13.06 32.65
N PHE A 363 -3.04 13.94 31.73
CA PHE A 363 -2.23 14.44 30.62
C PHE A 363 -1.85 15.90 30.83
N GLU A 364 -0.56 16.20 30.70
CA GLU A 364 0.05 17.51 30.92
C GLU A 364 0.71 17.99 29.61
N PRO A 365 0.05 18.85 28.82
CA PRO A 365 0.57 19.37 27.54
C PRO A 365 1.94 20.05 27.64
N ILE A 366 2.81 19.81 26.65
CA ILE A 366 4.10 20.50 26.50
C ILE A 366 4.12 21.32 25.20
N ASP A 367 3.88 20.68 24.05
CA ASP A 367 3.65 21.35 22.75
C ASP A 367 2.65 20.52 21.94
N ILE A 368 1.43 21.04 21.78
CA ILE A 368 0.32 20.36 21.11
C ILE A 368 0.02 21.05 19.77
N VAL A 369 -0.09 20.25 18.72
CA VAL A 369 -0.33 20.69 17.33
C VAL A 369 -1.65 20.14 16.80
N THR A 370 -1.95 18.86 16.98
CA THR A 370 -3.26 18.28 16.62
C THR A 370 -4.10 17.98 17.87
N GLY A 371 -3.46 17.45 18.91
CA GLY A 371 -4.03 17.08 20.20
C GLY A 371 -4.67 15.70 20.23
N ASN A 372 -4.69 14.93 19.14
CA ASN A 372 -5.46 13.70 19.07
C ASN A 372 -4.79 12.58 19.88
N VAL A 373 -5.48 12.05 20.88
CA VAL A 373 -5.02 10.88 21.63
C VAL A 373 -6.13 9.84 21.74
N ASN A 374 -5.82 8.60 21.35
CA ASN A 374 -6.70 7.45 21.51
C ASN A 374 -6.12 6.51 22.57
N ILE A 375 -6.95 6.03 23.48
CA ILE A 375 -6.58 5.31 24.69
C ILE A 375 -7.37 4.01 24.72
N TYR A 376 -6.68 2.88 24.85
CA TYR A 376 -7.28 1.54 24.80
C TYR A 376 -6.91 0.73 26.03
N LEU A 377 -7.91 0.06 26.59
CA LEU A 377 -7.76 -1.11 27.44
C LEU A 377 -7.67 -2.37 26.55
N PRO A 378 -7.25 -3.52 27.07
CA PRO A 378 -7.32 -4.79 26.35
C PRO A 378 -8.75 -5.10 25.89
N THR A 379 -8.89 -6.01 24.92
CA THR A 379 -10.21 -6.48 24.46
C THR A 379 -11.00 -7.09 25.62
N SER A 380 -12.30 -6.81 25.67
CA SER A 380 -13.17 -7.06 26.83
C SER A 380 -13.24 -8.52 27.28
N GLU A 381 -12.96 -9.44 26.34
CA GLU A 381 -12.92 -10.88 26.54
C GLU A 381 -11.78 -11.33 27.47
N GLY A 382 -10.74 -10.51 27.64
CA GLY A 382 -9.65 -10.72 28.59
C GLY A 382 -9.78 -9.95 29.91
N LEU A 383 -10.90 -9.25 30.17
CA LEU A 383 -11.08 -8.35 31.31
C LEU A 383 -12.27 -8.71 32.20
N ASN A 384 -12.30 -8.17 33.43
CA ASN A 384 -13.52 -8.07 34.22
C ASN A 384 -14.49 -7.10 33.54
N ARG A 385 -15.78 -7.47 33.44
CA ARG A 385 -16.85 -6.64 32.84
C ARG A 385 -17.04 -5.25 33.48
N ASN A 386 -16.50 -5.02 34.67
CA ASN A 386 -16.50 -3.73 35.36
C ASN A 386 -15.29 -2.84 35.01
N THR A 387 -14.26 -3.38 34.33
CA THR A 387 -13.04 -2.67 33.95
C THR A 387 -13.24 -1.93 32.63
N ARG A 388 -13.40 -0.60 32.68
CA ARG A 388 -13.78 0.24 31.53
C ARG A 388 -13.59 1.73 31.80
N PHE A 389 -13.54 2.55 30.75
CA PHE A 389 -13.66 4.01 30.88
C PHE A 389 -15.05 4.42 31.38
N LEU A 390 -15.13 5.51 32.17
CA LEU A 390 -16.43 6.04 32.63
C LEU A 390 -17.23 6.72 31.52
N ILE A 391 -16.54 7.41 30.61
CA ILE A 391 -17.13 8.11 29.46
C ILE A 391 -16.38 7.67 28.20
N PRO A 392 -16.63 6.46 27.67
CA PRO A 392 -15.88 5.89 26.54
C PRO A 392 -16.14 6.62 25.21
N THR A 393 -15.43 6.19 24.17
CA THR A 393 -15.66 6.53 22.76
C THR A 393 -16.08 5.27 22.01
N GLN A 394 -16.95 5.40 21.00
CA GLN A 394 -17.54 4.26 20.28
C GLN A 394 -16.90 4.06 18.90
N GLU A 395 -16.50 5.16 18.26
CA GLU A 395 -15.77 5.23 17.00
C GLU A 395 -14.33 4.72 17.14
N LEU A 396 -13.78 4.14 16.08
CA LEU A 396 -12.40 3.63 16.02
C LEU A 396 -12.16 2.48 17.05
N THR A 397 -13.15 1.58 17.13
CA THR A 397 -13.19 0.36 17.95
C THR A 397 -13.08 -0.93 17.11
N VAL A 398 -12.93 -0.85 15.78
CA VAL A 398 -12.55 -2.01 14.93
C VAL A 398 -11.20 -2.56 15.37
N THR A 399 -11.17 -3.82 15.82
CA THR A 399 -9.95 -4.48 16.33
C THR A 399 -8.91 -4.74 15.24
N VAL A 400 -7.62 -4.64 15.59
CA VAL A 400 -6.50 -5.10 14.75
C VAL A 400 -6.56 -6.63 14.60
N PRO A 401 -6.42 -7.24 13.41
CA PRO A 401 -6.01 -6.66 12.14
C PRO A 401 -7.16 -6.25 11.19
N GLY A 402 -8.41 -6.15 11.67
CA GLY A 402 -9.55 -5.67 10.88
C GLY A 402 -9.41 -4.22 10.41
N THR A 403 -8.41 -3.48 10.89
CA THR A 403 -8.02 -2.14 10.44
C THR A 403 -6.99 -2.12 9.29
N ALA A 404 -6.50 -3.29 8.84
CA ALA A 404 -5.67 -3.41 7.64
C ALA A 404 -6.42 -2.94 6.36
N SER A 405 -5.70 -2.37 5.41
CA SER A 405 -6.28 -1.57 4.31
C SER A 405 -6.94 -2.41 3.21
N ARG A 406 -6.43 -3.62 2.93
CA ARG A 406 -6.83 -4.50 1.81
C ARG A 406 -7.76 -5.64 2.21
N VAL A 407 -7.77 -6.05 3.48
CA VAL A 407 -8.68 -7.12 3.97
C VAL A 407 -10.16 -6.74 3.85
N ILE A 408 -11.02 -7.75 3.79
CA ILE A 408 -12.48 -7.58 3.89
C ILE A 408 -12.89 -7.66 5.37
N THR A 409 -13.16 -6.53 6.01
CA THR A 409 -13.48 -6.48 7.45
C THR A 409 -14.98 -6.57 7.68
N VAL A 410 -15.42 -7.54 8.48
CA VAL A 410 -16.84 -7.89 8.60
C VAL A 410 -17.39 -7.51 9.97
N GLY A 411 -18.31 -6.55 9.97
CA GLY A 411 -19.11 -6.18 11.14
C GLY A 411 -20.34 -7.07 11.30
N SER A 412 -21.02 -6.96 12.44
CA SER A 412 -22.19 -7.78 12.80
C SER A 412 -23.51 -7.01 12.68
N PHE A 413 -24.57 -7.69 12.25
CA PHE A 413 -25.95 -7.23 12.44
C PHE A 413 -26.90 -8.33 12.90
N ASN A 414 -27.98 -7.90 13.57
CA ASN A 414 -29.12 -8.75 13.89
C ASN A 414 -30.05 -8.84 12.68
N SER A 415 -29.90 -9.92 11.91
CA SER A 415 -30.70 -10.14 10.72
C SER A 415 -32.18 -10.51 10.96
N ARG A 416 -32.68 -10.54 12.20
CA ARG A 416 -34.13 -10.55 12.48
C ARG A 416 -34.74 -9.15 12.52
N THR A 417 -33.92 -8.11 12.68
CA THR A 417 -34.36 -6.71 12.84
C THR A 417 -33.70 -5.75 11.86
N ASP A 418 -32.65 -6.18 11.14
CA ASP A 418 -31.78 -5.36 10.29
C ASP A 418 -31.09 -4.20 11.05
N ILE A 419 -30.86 -4.37 12.36
CA ILE A 419 -30.16 -3.41 13.22
C ILE A 419 -28.69 -3.85 13.37
N VAL A 420 -27.76 -2.90 13.27
CA VAL A 420 -26.33 -3.11 13.54
C VAL A 420 -26.14 -3.60 14.97
N SER A 421 -25.33 -4.64 15.16
CA SER A 421 -25.10 -5.20 16.49
C SER A 421 -24.33 -4.23 17.37
N ILE A 422 -24.84 -3.92 18.56
CA ILE A 422 -24.29 -2.86 19.45
C ILE A 422 -22.83 -3.05 19.86
N PHE A 423 -22.31 -4.28 19.76
CA PHE A 423 -20.92 -4.61 20.06
C PHE A 423 -19.97 -4.47 18.87
N SER A 424 -20.49 -4.41 17.64
CA SER A 424 -19.69 -4.47 16.41
C SER A 424 -18.76 -3.26 16.34
N GLY A 425 -17.45 -3.51 16.27
CA GLY A 425 -16.43 -2.47 16.20
C GLY A 425 -16.69 -1.49 15.05
N GLU A 426 -16.59 -0.20 15.36
CA GLU A 426 -16.84 0.90 14.43
C GLU A 426 -15.52 1.54 13.95
N GLY A 427 -15.48 1.98 12.70
CA GLY A 427 -14.36 2.74 12.14
C GLY A 427 -14.45 4.23 12.45
N ASP A 428 -13.85 5.03 11.57
CA ASP A 428 -13.86 6.49 11.65
C ASP A 428 -13.62 7.07 10.25
N THR A 429 -14.70 7.38 9.52
CA THR A 429 -14.61 7.94 8.16
C THR A 429 -14.03 9.35 8.12
N GLN A 430 -14.10 10.12 9.23
CA GLN A 430 -13.51 11.47 9.28
C GLN A 430 -11.98 11.42 9.33
N LEU A 431 -11.43 10.34 9.87
CA LEU A 431 -9.98 10.10 9.94
C LEU A 431 -9.53 8.93 9.04
N GLY A 432 -10.23 8.69 7.93
CA GLY A 432 -9.85 7.76 6.85
C GLY A 432 -10.01 6.26 7.14
N VAL A 433 -10.54 5.87 8.31
CA VAL A 433 -10.73 4.46 8.70
C VAL A 433 -12.11 3.99 8.23
N PHE A 434 -12.24 3.76 6.92
CA PHE A 434 -13.43 3.22 6.28
C PHE A 434 -13.63 1.72 6.58
N LYS A 435 -13.96 1.42 7.84
CA LYS A 435 -14.20 0.07 8.39
C LYS A 435 -15.45 0.09 9.30
N PRO A 436 -16.15 -1.05 9.51
CA PRO A 436 -16.02 -2.29 8.76
C PRO A 436 -16.33 -2.09 7.26
N ASP A 437 -15.99 -3.06 6.42
CA ASP A 437 -16.29 -3.01 4.99
C ASP A 437 -17.78 -3.22 4.73
N LEU A 438 -18.36 -4.24 5.36
CA LEU A 438 -19.80 -4.54 5.30
C LEU A 438 -20.23 -5.33 6.55
N LEU A 439 -21.54 -5.40 6.76
CA LEU A 439 -22.15 -6.19 7.83
C LEU A 439 -22.64 -7.55 7.32
N ALA A 440 -22.37 -8.62 8.05
CA ALA A 440 -22.98 -9.93 7.84
C ALA A 440 -23.71 -10.41 9.11
N PRO A 441 -24.61 -11.41 9.01
CA PRO A 441 -25.29 -11.98 10.17
C PRO A 441 -24.28 -12.44 11.20
N GLY A 442 -24.23 -11.72 12.31
CA GLY A 442 -23.31 -11.99 13.41
C GLY A 442 -24.02 -12.12 14.73
N GLU A 443 -25.36 -12.10 14.78
CA GLU A 443 -26.13 -12.46 15.96
C GLU A 443 -26.74 -13.85 15.78
N ASP A 444 -26.45 -14.78 16.70
CA ASP A 444 -26.63 -16.25 16.64
C ASP A 444 -26.79 -16.81 15.24
N ILE A 445 -25.70 -17.38 14.83
CA ILE A 445 -25.66 -18.22 13.68
C ILE A 445 -25.68 -19.63 14.24
N ILE A 446 -26.71 -20.40 13.92
CA ILE A 446 -26.73 -21.82 14.28
C ILE A 446 -25.73 -22.52 13.37
N SER A 447 -24.73 -23.15 13.98
CA SER A 447 -23.71 -23.96 13.32
C SER A 447 -23.39 -25.18 14.19
N PHE A 448 -22.32 -25.89 13.84
CA PHE A 448 -21.89 -27.12 14.48
C PHE A 448 -21.06 -26.84 15.73
N LEU A 449 -21.23 -27.67 16.75
CA LEU A 449 -20.41 -27.72 17.95
C LEU A 449 -19.65 -29.05 18.02
N PRO A 450 -18.55 -29.12 18.80
CA PRO A 450 -17.86 -30.36 19.15
C PRO A 450 -18.80 -31.53 19.45
N GLY A 451 -18.45 -32.73 18.96
CA GLY A 451 -19.26 -33.93 19.12
C GLY A 451 -20.53 -33.98 18.26
N GLY A 452 -20.74 -33.01 17.35
CA GLY A 452 -21.78 -33.07 16.31
C GLY A 452 -23.16 -32.61 16.75
N THR A 453 -23.26 -31.88 17.86
CA THR A 453 -24.46 -31.12 18.20
C THR A 453 -24.50 -29.80 17.42
N SER A 454 -25.64 -29.10 17.39
CA SER A 454 -25.74 -27.75 16.84
C SER A 454 -25.96 -26.72 17.94
N GLY A 455 -25.45 -25.50 17.72
CA GLY A 455 -25.46 -24.42 18.69
C GLY A 455 -25.22 -23.05 18.05
N ALA A 456 -25.41 -22.01 18.84
CA ALA A 456 -25.85 -20.70 18.39
C ALA A 456 -24.96 -19.58 18.98
N LEU A 457 -24.10 -18.95 18.16
CA LEU A 457 -23.01 -18.05 18.60
C LEU A 457 -23.02 -16.70 17.86
N THR A 458 -22.52 -15.63 18.51
CA THR A 458 -22.58 -14.24 18.01
C THR A 458 -21.24 -13.57 17.97
N GLY A 459 -20.96 -12.91 16.89
CA GLY A 459 -19.98 -11.85 16.88
C GLY A 459 -19.69 -11.46 15.47
N THR A 460 -18.78 -10.51 15.37
CA THR A 460 -18.00 -10.33 14.15
C THR A 460 -17.32 -11.64 13.73
N SER A 461 -16.93 -12.50 14.67
CA SER A 461 -16.47 -13.89 14.44
C SER A 461 -17.46 -14.81 13.70
N MET A 462 -18.78 -14.59 13.77
CA MET A 462 -19.79 -15.38 13.05
C MET A 462 -20.34 -14.65 11.81
N ALA A 463 -20.21 -13.32 11.77
CA ALA A 463 -20.40 -12.53 10.57
C ALA A 463 -19.33 -12.85 9.51
N THR A 464 -18.06 -12.87 9.90
CA THR A 464 -16.89 -13.15 9.05
C THR A 464 -17.05 -14.40 8.17
N PRO A 465 -17.34 -15.60 8.69
CA PRO A 465 -17.44 -16.83 7.89
C PRO A 465 -18.60 -16.85 6.90
N HIS A 466 -19.62 -15.98 7.04
CA HIS A 466 -20.60 -15.79 5.96
C HIS A 466 -19.93 -15.22 4.72
N VAL A 467 -19.13 -14.17 4.89
CA VAL A 467 -18.40 -13.52 3.80
C VAL A 467 -17.32 -14.47 3.26
N THR A 468 -16.59 -15.18 4.13
CA THR A 468 -15.60 -16.19 3.73
C THR A 468 -16.20 -17.28 2.81
N GLY A 469 -17.34 -17.85 3.20
CA GLY A 469 -18.04 -18.84 2.38
C GLY A 469 -18.54 -18.26 1.06
N VAL A 470 -19.05 -17.03 1.07
CA VAL A 470 -19.52 -16.33 -0.13
C VAL A 470 -18.39 -15.98 -1.10
N CYS A 471 -17.23 -15.53 -0.61
CA CYS A 471 -16.04 -15.32 -1.43
C CYS A 471 -15.64 -16.61 -2.17
N SER A 472 -15.73 -17.76 -1.49
CA SER A 472 -15.44 -19.07 -2.06
C SER A 472 -16.42 -19.45 -3.19
N LEU A 473 -17.70 -19.06 -3.10
CA LEU A 473 -18.67 -19.23 -4.20
C LEU A 473 -18.32 -18.36 -5.42
N PHE A 474 -17.87 -17.11 -5.20
CA PHE A 474 -17.44 -16.23 -6.28
C PHE A 474 -16.10 -16.66 -6.90
N MET A 475 -15.18 -17.22 -6.11
CA MET A 475 -13.94 -17.79 -6.63
C MET A 475 -14.18 -19.07 -7.45
N GLU A 476 -15.17 -19.90 -7.09
CA GLU A 476 -15.63 -21.00 -7.96
C GLU A 476 -16.14 -20.44 -9.30
N TRP A 477 -17.04 -19.45 -9.28
CA TRP A 477 -17.60 -18.88 -10.50
C TRP A 477 -16.56 -18.17 -11.38
N GLY A 478 -15.80 -17.24 -10.82
CA GLY A 478 -14.82 -16.45 -11.56
C GLY A 478 -13.59 -17.27 -11.96
N ILE A 479 -12.94 -17.90 -11.00
CA ILE A 479 -11.59 -18.44 -11.18
C ILE A 479 -11.60 -19.92 -11.58
N VAL A 480 -12.42 -20.76 -10.94
CA VAL A 480 -12.48 -22.20 -11.24
C VAL A 480 -13.27 -22.48 -12.53
N ASN A 481 -14.38 -21.78 -12.73
CA ASN A 481 -15.24 -21.90 -13.91
C ASN A 481 -14.89 -20.91 -15.03
N GLY A 482 -13.81 -20.11 -14.87
CA GLY A 482 -13.24 -19.26 -15.92
C GLY A 482 -13.99 -17.97 -16.28
N ASN A 483 -15.04 -17.58 -15.55
CA ASN A 483 -15.84 -16.40 -15.90
C ASN A 483 -15.16 -15.06 -15.56
N ASP A 484 -14.20 -15.05 -14.62
CA ASP A 484 -13.41 -13.89 -14.20
C ASP A 484 -12.18 -14.35 -13.38
N LEU A 485 -11.06 -14.56 -14.06
CA LEU A 485 -9.83 -15.11 -13.48
C LEU A 485 -9.14 -14.20 -12.44
N PHE A 486 -9.63 -12.97 -12.29
CA PHE A 486 -9.12 -11.92 -11.39
C PHE A 486 -10.09 -11.58 -10.25
N LEU A 487 -11.15 -12.39 -10.05
CA LEU A 487 -12.18 -12.18 -9.03
C LEU A 487 -11.71 -12.56 -7.62
N TYR A 488 -10.70 -11.83 -7.12
CA TYR A 488 -10.12 -11.97 -5.79
C TYR A 488 -9.66 -10.60 -5.25
N SER A 489 -9.13 -10.55 -4.02
CA SER A 489 -8.68 -9.35 -3.30
C SER A 489 -9.61 -8.13 -3.52
N GLN A 490 -9.11 -7.01 -4.03
CA GLN A 490 -9.88 -5.76 -4.14
C GLN A 490 -11.02 -5.83 -5.16
N LYS A 491 -10.89 -6.66 -6.21
CA LYS A 491 -11.93 -6.85 -7.23
C LYS A 491 -13.15 -7.58 -6.66
N LEU A 492 -12.94 -8.64 -5.87
CA LEU A 492 -14.05 -9.32 -5.19
C LEU A 492 -14.62 -8.50 -4.02
N ARG A 493 -13.75 -7.82 -3.24
CA ARG A 493 -14.19 -6.85 -2.21
C ARG A 493 -15.15 -5.82 -2.82
N ALA A 494 -14.76 -5.13 -3.90
CA ALA A 494 -15.61 -4.15 -4.57
C ALA A 494 -16.96 -4.72 -5.05
N LEU A 495 -16.99 -5.96 -5.56
CA LEU A 495 -18.23 -6.64 -5.93
C LEU A 495 -19.15 -6.86 -4.72
N LEU A 496 -18.61 -7.26 -3.57
CA LEU A 496 -19.38 -7.45 -2.33
C LEU A 496 -19.91 -6.13 -1.76
N LEU A 497 -19.11 -5.06 -1.79
CA LEU A 497 -19.55 -3.71 -1.40
C LEU A 497 -20.65 -3.18 -2.34
N ARG A 498 -20.59 -3.52 -3.64
CA ARG A 498 -21.65 -3.22 -4.62
C ARG A 498 -22.91 -4.08 -4.42
N GLY A 499 -22.75 -5.33 -4.00
CA GLY A 499 -23.86 -6.24 -3.66
C GLY A 499 -24.56 -5.91 -2.34
N ALA A 500 -23.90 -5.18 -1.45
CA ALA A 500 -24.42 -4.85 -0.12
C ALA A 500 -25.73 -4.03 -0.20
N ARG A 501 -26.78 -4.54 0.46
CA ARG A 501 -28.07 -3.87 0.65
C ARG A 501 -27.90 -2.69 1.60
N ARG A 502 -28.61 -1.59 1.32
CA ARG A 502 -28.60 -0.37 2.15
C ARG A 502 -30.00 0.01 2.59
N THR A 503 -30.09 0.78 3.68
CA THR A 503 -31.34 1.38 4.16
C THR A 503 -31.43 2.84 3.69
N SER A 504 -32.63 3.31 3.32
CA SER A 504 -32.84 4.67 2.80
C SER A 504 -32.59 5.79 3.81
N ASN A 505 -32.39 5.45 5.09
CA ASN A 505 -32.39 6.40 6.21
C ASN A 505 -30.98 6.64 6.78
N GLN A 506 -29.94 6.13 6.10
CA GLN A 506 -28.53 6.28 6.47
C GLN A 506 -27.72 6.67 5.23
N SER A 507 -26.71 7.51 5.42
CA SER A 507 -25.62 7.69 4.44
C SER A 507 -24.67 6.49 4.50
N TYR A 508 -24.02 6.20 3.37
CA TYR A 508 -23.00 5.15 3.27
C TYR A 508 -21.80 5.69 2.46
N PRO A 509 -20.58 5.18 2.67
CA PRO A 509 -20.18 4.35 3.81
C PRO A 509 -20.28 5.12 5.14
N ASN A 510 -20.42 4.40 6.25
CA ASN A 510 -20.43 4.98 7.61
C ASN A 510 -19.71 4.09 8.63
N ASN A 511 -19.34 4.67 9.79
CA ASN A 511 -18.50 4.03 10.81
C ASN A 511 -19.01 2.66 11.30
N SER A 512 -20.32 2.44 11.34
CA SER A 512 -20.92 1.24 11.95
C SER A 512 -21.39 0.22 10.92
N SER A 513 -21.93 0.66 9.77
CA SER A 513 -22.48 -0.22 8.74
C SER A 513 -21.55 -0.50 7.56
N GLY A 514 -20.39 0.17 7.50
CA GLY A 514 -19.53 0.11 6.31
C GLY A 514 -20.29 0.56 5.07
N PHE A 515 -20.20 -0.23 4.00
CA PHE A 515 -20.96 -0.02 2.76
C PHE A 515 -22.35 -0.69 2.74
N GLY A 516 -22.77 -1.38 3.81
CA GLY A 516 -24.11 -1.98 3.93
C GLY A 516 -24.13 -3.43 4.41
N PHE A 517 -25.30 -4.06 4.27
CA PHE A 517 -25.59 -5.42 4.72
C PHE A 517 -25.38 -6.44 3.59
N LEU A 518 -24.67 -7.54 3.85
CA LEU A 518 -24.42 -8.63 2.89
C LEU A 518 -25.72 -9.11 2.23
N SER A 519 -25.81 -8.97 0.91
CA SER A 519 -26.93 -9.45 0.09
C SER A 519 -26.41 -10.06 -1.20
N LEU A 520 -26.96 -11.21 -1.57
CA LEU A 520 -26.72 -11.84 -2.88
C LEU A 520 -27.98 -11.86 -3.76
N SER A 521 -29.07 -11.26 -3.30
CA SER A 521 -30.39 -11.27 -3.95
C SER A 521 -30.34 -10.63 -5.33
N ASP A 522 -29.76 -9.42 -5.39
CA ASP A 522 -29.78 -8.53 -6.56
C ASP A 522 -28.51 -8.65 -7.43
N ILE A 523 -27.53 -9.46 -7.00
CA ILE A 523 -26.35 -9.81 -7.80
C ILE A 523 -26.78 -10.83 -8.84
N ASP A 524 -26.83 -10.45 -10.12
CA ASP A 524 -26.99 -11.39 -11.23
C ASP A 524 -25.63 -11.79 -11.82
N LEU A 525 -25.43 -13.10 -12.02
CA LEU A 525 -24.20 -13.63 -12.63
C LEU A 525 -24.22 -13.54 -14.16
N TYR A 526 -25.40 -13.50 -14.81
CA TYR A 526 -25.48 -13.33 -16.27
C TYR A 526 -25.05 -11.91 -16.68
N THR A 527 -25.51 -10.90 -15.94
CA THR A 527 -25.07 -9.50 -16.11
C THR A 527 -23.59 -9.32 -15.77
N LEU A 528 -23.02 -10.14 -14.87
CA LEU A 528 -21.58 -10.15 -14.60
C LEU A 528 -20.77 -10.89 -15.67
N SER A 529 -21.31 -11.95 -16.30
CA SER A 529 -20.65 -12.59 -17.44
C SER A 529 -20.79 -11.78 -18.72
N SER A 530 -21.92 -11.14 -19.02
CA SER A 530 -22.05 -10.27 -20.21
C SER A 530 -21.06 -9.10 -20.16
N ILE A 531 -20.85 -8.55 -18.96
CA ILE A 531 -19.78 -7.59 -18.65
C ILE A 531 -18.37 -8.05 -19.08
N ASN A 532 -18.12 -9.37 -19.17
CA ASN A 532 -16.86 -9.94 -19.66
C ASN A 532 -16.99 -10.54 -21.08
N GLN A 533 -18.20 -10.93 -21.54
CA GLN A 533 -18.44 -11.53 -22.85
C GLN A 533 -18.67 -10.52 -23.99
N ASP A 534 -18.93 -9.25 -23.68
CA ASP A 534 -18.88 -8.16 -24.67
C ASP A 534 -17.47 -8.01 -25.30
N LEU A 535 -16.46 -8.73 -24.79
CA LEU A 535 -15.12 -8.89 -25.38
C LEU A 535 -15.03 -10.03 -26.43
N GLU A 536 -15.94 -11.01 -26.41
CA GLU A 536 -15.88 -12.21 -27.26
C GLU A 536 -16.71 -12.11 -28.56
N THR A 537 -17.57 -11.09 -28.73
CA THR A 537 -18.56 -11.05 -29.82
C THR A 537 -18.56 -9.80 -30.69
N GLU A 538 -17.42 -9.51 -31.34
CA GLU A 538 -17.42 -9.29 -32.79
C GLU A 538 -16.12 -9.92 -33.37
N ASP A 539 -16.27 -10.79 -34.37
CA ASP A 539 -15.22 -11.62 -35.00
C ASP A 539 -14.30 -12.49 -34.10
N ILE A 540 -14.84 -13.62 -33.59
CA ILE A 540 -14.34 -14.98 -33.91
C ILE A 540 -15.39 -16.05 -33.53
N GLY A 541 -15.65 -16.99 -34.46
CA GLY A 541 -16.71 -17.98 -34.30
C GLY A 541 -16.28 -19.27 -33.58
N TYR A 542 -16.35 -19.33 -32.25
CA TYR A 542 -16.28 -20.60 -31.51
C TYR A 542 -17.65 -21.00 -30.92
N ARG A 543 -18.22 -22.09 -31.42
CA ARG A 543 -19.41 -22.70 -30.81
C ARG A 543 -19.00 -23.44 -29.54
N SER A 544 -19.56 -23.05 -28.39
CA SER A 544 -19.41 -23.87 -27.19
C SER A 544 -19.97 -25.28 -27.44
N THR A 545 -19.20 -26.30 -27.10
CA THR A 545 -19.68 -27.68 -27.07
C THR A 545 -19.33 -28.29 -25.73
N ASN A 546 -20.33 -28.37 -24.86
CA ASN A 546 -20.24 -29.06 -23.58
C ASN A 546 -19.79 -30.51 -23.78
N LYS A 547 -18.53 -30.80 -23.46
CA LYS A 547 -18.03 -32.14 -23.18
C LYS A 547 -17.13 -32.12 -21.96
N SER A 548 -17.33 -33.12 -21.11
CA SER A 548 -16.63 -33.31 -19.85
C SER A 548 -15.14 -33.53 -20.03
N PHE A 549 -14.33 -32.95 -19.14
CA PHE A 549 -12.96 -33.40 -18.90
C PHE A 549 -12.94 -34.85 -18.39
N LYS A 550 -12.84 -35.78 -19.34
CA LYS A 550 -12.37 -37.16 -19.20
C LYS A 550 -11.76 -37.57 -20.53
N ASP A 551 -10.44 -37.45 -20.62
CA ASP A 551 -9.51 -38.58 -20.83
C ASP A 551 -8.10 -37.99 -20.99
N GLU A 552 -7.13 -38.56 -20.27
CA GLU A 552 -5.71 -38.20 -20.39
C GLU A 552 -5.05 -38.96 -21.56
N GLU A 553 -3.75 -38.73 -21.79
CA GLU A 553 -2.90 -39.48 -22.73
C GLU A 553 -3.38 -39.53 -24.20
N ASN A 554 -3.02 -38.51 -24.99
CA ASN A 554 -2.14 -38.62 -26.18
C ASN A 554 -2.31 -37.42 -27.11
N ASN A 555 -1.30 -36.52 -27.19
CA ASN A 555 -0.98 -35.78 -28.44
C ASN A 555 0.39 -35.07 -28.45
N TYR A 556 1.42 -35.64 -27.79
CA TYR A 556 2.81 -35.24 -28.06
C TYR A 556 3.31 -35.83 -29.39
N ARG A 557 2.85 -35.28 -30.52
CA ARG A 557 3.44 -35.42 -31.87
C ARG A 557 2.70 -34.59 -32.92
N VAL A 558 3.25 -33.41 -33.22
CA VAL A 558 3.50 -32.82 -34.56
C VAL A 558 3.83 -31.35 -34.34
N ILE A 559 5.12 -31.02 -34.50
CA ILE A 559 5.75 -29.78 -35.03
C ILE A 559 7.25 -30.01 -34.85
N GLU A 560 7.80 -30.91 -35.66
CA GLU A 560 9.22 -30.92 -36.01
C GLU A 560 9.33 -30.35 -37.44
N ASN A 561 10.44 -29.68 -37.75
CA ASN A 561 10.73 -29.01 -39.03
C ASN A 561 10.03 -27.66 -39.27
N TYR A 562 10.26 -26.68 -38.37
CA TYR A 562 10.46 -25.28 -38.78
C TYR A 562 11.41 -24.52 -37.85
N ASN A 563 12.59 -25.12 -37.58
CA ASN A 563 13.64 -24.49 -36.78
C ASN A 563 14.97 -24.51 -37.54
N SER A 564 15.27 -23.42 -38.24
CA SER A 564 16.59 -23.17 -38.84
C SER A 564 16.88 -21.67 -38.91
N GLN A 565 17.77 -21.21 -38.03
CA GLN A 565 18.45 -19.91 -38.07
C GLN A 565 17.57 -18.66 -38.05
N ARG A 566 17.25 -18.20 -36.83
CA ARG A 566 17.32 -16.77 -36.51
C ARG A 566 17.51 -16.52 -35.01
N ASN A 567 18.77 -16.34 -34.61
CA ASN A 567 19.09 -15.46 -33.49
C ASN A 567 19.34 -14.10 -34.13
N ASP A 568 18.47 -13.12 -33.87
CA ASP A 568 18.70 -11.71 -34.18
C ASP A 568 18.21 -10.94 -32.94
N ASP A 569 19.12 -10.27 -32.23
CA ASP A 569 18.77 -9.44 -31.07
C ASP A 569 17.95 -8.23 -31.54
N LEU A 570 16.70 -8.10 -31.08
CA LEU A 570 15.83 -6.98 -31.44
C LEU A 570 16.40 -5.68 -30.85
N LYS A 571 16.97 -4.83 -31.71
CA LYS A 571 17.50 -3.53 -31.29
C LYS A 571 16.35 -2.57 -31.03
N LEU A 572 16.54 -1.67 -30.07
CA LEU A 572 15.59 -0.60 -29.76
C LEU A 572 15.23 0.25 -30.98
N GLU A 573 16.19 0.49 -31.88
CA GLU A 573 15.98 1.22 -33.14
C GLU A 573 15.13 0.44 -34.16
N ASP A 574 15.27 -0.89 -34.21
CA ASP A 574 14.49 -1.75 -35.12
C ASP A 574 13.04 -1.87 -34.59
N PHE A 575 12.86 -2.08 -33.27
CA PHE A 575 11.55 -2.11 -32.60
C PHE A 575 10.76 -0.79 -32.76
N ILE A 576 11.46 0.35 -32.66
CA ILE A 576 10.84 1.67 -32.90
C ILE A 576 10.48 1.82 -34.39
N SER A 577 11.40 1.51 -35.32
CA SER A 577 11.20 1.84 -36.74
C SER A 577 10.20 0.94 -37.48
N GLU A 578 10.07 -0.35 -37.15
CA GLU A 578 9.04 -1.21 -37.77
C GLU A 578 7.62 -0.91 -37.25
N ASN A 579 7.47 -0.28 -36.09
CA ASN A 579 6.16 0.04 -35.49
C ASN A 579 5.65 1.48 -35.74
N MET A 580 6.47 2.40 -36.27
CA MET A 580 6.08 3.82 -36.43
C MET A 580 4.81 4.06 -37.28
N ASP A 581 4.44 3.15 -38.18
CA ASP A 581 3.26 3.28 -39.06
C ASP A 581 1.96 2.67 -38.46
N ARG A 582 1.94 2.24 -37.17
CA ARG A 582 0.78 1.57 -36.56
C ARG A 582 0.11 2.32 -35.40
N GLN A 583 -0.74 3.28 -35.81
CA GLN A 583 -1.91 3.81 -35.09
C GLN A 583 -1.71 4.56 -33.75
N SER A 584 -1.97 5.86 -33.85
CA SER A 584 -2.26 6.84 -32.80
C SER A 584 -3.19 6.41 -31.66
N GLY A 585 -3.14 7.17 -30.56
CA GLY A 585 -4.22 7.30 -29.56
C GLY A 585 -3.83 6.98 -28.13
N THR A 586 -2.93 6.01 -27.94
CA THR A 586 -2.74 5.35 -26.66
C THR A 586 -1.38 4.68 -26.64
N LEU A 587 -0.53 5.05 -25.68
CA LEU A 587 0.79 4.45 -25.46
C LEU A 587 0.56 3.00 -24.98
N ALA A 588 0.64 2.05 -25.90
CA ALA A 588 0.04 0.72 -25.77
C ALA A 588 0.88 -0.29 -24.95
N GLY A 589 1.80 0.22 -24.13
CA GLY A 589 2.71 -0.56 -23.32
C GLY A 589 2.11 -0.96 -21.98
N ILE A 590 1.96 -2.25 -21.73
CA ILE A 590 1.78 -2.78 -20.38
C ILE A 590 3.15 -3.02 -19.76
N ASN A 591 3.45 -2.34 -18.65
CA ASN A 591 4.58 -2.68 -17.79
C ASN A 591 4.31 -4.06 -17.20
N VAL A 592 5.16 -5.06 -17.47
CA VAL A 592 5.03 -6.42 -16.93
C VAL A 592 6.18 -6.67 -15.95
N ILE A 593 5.85 -6.99 -14.70
CA ILE A 593 6.77 -7.59 -13.72
C ILE A 593 6.53 -9.10 -13.76
N HIS A 594 7.58 -9.89 -13.97
CA HIS A 594 7.46 -11.31 -14.32
C HIS A 594 8.55 -12.20 -13.69
N THR A 595 8.31 -13.51 -13.70
CA THR A 595 9.32 -14.54 -13.41
C THR A 595 10.14 -14.86 -14.69
N PRO A 596 11.28 -15.58 -14.60
CA PRO A 596 12.12 -15.90 -15.76
C PRO A 596 11.41 -16.70 -16.87
N GLU A 597 10.38 -17.48 -16.52
CA GLU A 597 9.62 -18.31 -17.45
C GLU A 597 8.74 -17.52 -18.44
N PHE A 598 8.54 -16.22 -18.20
CA PHE A 598 7.64 -15.38 -19.00
C PHE A 598 8.03 -15.23 -20.47
N GLU A 599 9.33 -15.20 -20.79
CA GLU A 599 9.78 -15.06 -22.18
C GLU A 599 9.47 -16.32 -23.01
N ASP A 600 9.58 -17.50 -22.40
CA ASP A 600 9.18 -18.79 -23.01
C ASP A 600 7.65 -18.92 -23.10
N GLU A 601 6.93 -18.53 -22.05
CA GLU A 601 5.46 -18.52 -22.04
C GLU A 601 4.88 -17.55 -23.09
N LEU A 602 5.43 -16.35 -23.23
CA LEU A 602 5.05 -15.35 -24.23
C LEU A 602 5.45 -15.79 -25.66
N ALA A 603 6.58 -16.48 -25.82
CA ALA A 603 6.96 -17.11 -27.09
C ALA A 603 5.95 -18.18 -27.52
N SER A 604 5.36 -18.92 -26.58
CA SER A 604 4.30 -19.89 -26.89
C SER A 604 3.01 -19.24 -27.41
N LEU A 605 2.75 -17.98 -27.06
CA LEU A 605 1.66 -17.16 -27.63
C LEU A 605 2.00 -16.53 -28.99
N GLY A 606 3.28 -16.59 -29.41
CA GLY A 606 3.79 -15.92 -30.61
C GLY A 606 4.06 -14.42 -30.46
N MET A 607 4.09 -13.89 -29.22
CA MET A 607 4.08 -12.45 -28.93
C MET A 607 5.45 -11.87 -28.53
N SER A 608 6.55 -12.64 -28.62
CA SER A 608 7.89 -12.18 -28.19
C SER A 608 8.37 -10.88 -28.84
N GLN A 609 7.94 -10.59 -30.08
CA GLN A 609 8.33 -9.36 -30.78
C GLN A 609 7.65 -8.10 -30.22
N GLU A 610 6.59 -8.24 -29.41
CA GLU A 610 5.90 -7.12 -28.78
C GLU A 610 6.54 -6.71 -27.44
N PHE A 611 7.48 -7.50 -26.90
CA PHE A 611 8.05 -7.29 -25.56
C PHE A 611 9.41 -6.59 -25.56
N LEU A 612 9.42 -5.33 -25.16
CA LEU A 612 10.63 -4.59 -24.82
C LEU A 612 11.11 -5.00 -23.41
N LYS A 613 11.97 -6.02 -23.34
CA LYS A 613 12.65 -6.40 -22.09
C LYS A 613 13.55 -5.24 -21.61
N LEU A 614 13.40 -4.84 -20.34
CA LEU A 614 14.20 -3.76 -19.73
C LEU A 614 15.20 -4.30 -18.69
N SER A 615 14.82 -5.35 -17.96
CA SER A 615 15.65 -6.09 -17.00
C SER A 615 15.20 -7.54 -16.89
N ASP A 616 15.91 -8.38 -16.13
CA ASP A 616 15.65 -9.82 -16.00
C ASP A 616 14.23 -10.19 -15.50
N SER A 617 13.54 -9.26 -14.83
CA SER A 617 12.19 -9.48 -14.27
C SER A 617 11.21 -8.35 -14.62
N PHE A 618 11.51 -7.51 -15.62
CA PHE A 618 10.66 -6.38 -16.00
C PHE A 618 10.85 -5.96 -17.46
N GLY A 619 9.74 -5.66 -18.14
CA GLY A 619 9.74 -5.03 -19.46
C GLY A 619 8.39 -4.38 -19.80
N VAL A 620 8.28 -3.86 -21.02
CA VAL A 620 7.06 -3.26 -21.55
C VAL A 620 6.55 -4.10 -22.71
N LEU A 621 5.35 -4.65 -22.59
CA LEU A 621 4.67 -5.37 -23.66
C LEU A 621 3.78 -4.40 -24.45
N SER A 622 4.12 -4.16 -25.71
CA SER A 622 3.42 -3.24 -26.63
C SER A 622 2.30 -3.97 -27.39
N ILE A 623 1.13 -4.09 -26.77
CA ILE A 623 0.01 -4.85 -27.33
C ILE A 623 -0.84 -3.94 -28.21
N ASN A 624 -1.15 -4.36 -29.44
CA ASN A 624 -2.04 -3.59 -30.31
C ASN A 624 -3.41 -3.37 -29.65
N THR A 625 -3.80 -2.11 -29.38
CA THR A 625 -5.02 -1.79 -28.63
C THR A 625 -6.33 -2.18 -29.32
N THR A 626 -6.30 -2.65 -30.57
CA THR A 626 -7.47 -3.24 -31.24
C THR A 626 -7.65 -4.74 -30.96
N ASP A 627 -6.71 -5.39 -30.27
CA ASP A 627 -6.76 -6.83 -29.93
C ASP A 627 -6.67 -7.05 -28.41
N TYR A 628 -7.81 -6.89 -27.74
CA TYR A 628 -7.95 -7.17 -26.30
C TYR A 628 -7.79 -8.66 -25.96
N ASN A 629 -8.00 -9.57 -26.93
CA ASN A 629 -7.81 -11.00 -26.74
C ASN A 629 -6.32 -11.38 -26.63
N SER A 630 -5.42 -10.58 -27.20
CA SER A 630 -3.98 -10.66 -26.91
C SER A 630 -3.65 -10.18 -25.49
N ILE A 631 -4.30 -9.11 -25.00
CA ILE A 631 -4.12 -8.65 -23.60
C ILE A 631 -4.52 -9.74 -22.60
N GLN A 632 -5.70 -10.33 -22.76
CA GLN A 632 -6.18 -11.35 -21.82
C GLN A 632 -5.26 -12.58 -21.79
N ARG A 633 -4.85 -13.11 -22.95
CA ARG A 633 -3.96 -14.28 -23.04
C ARG A 633 -2.62 -14.08 -22.32
N VAL A 634 -2.10 -12.86 -22.28
CA VAL A 634 -0.87 -12.55 -21.52
C VAL A 634 -1.14 -12.43 -20.02
N LEU A 635 -2.25 -11.82 -19.62
CA LEU A 635 -2.64 -11.73 -18.20
C LEU A 635 -3.02 -13.10 -17.60
N GLU A 636 -3.25 -14.12 -18.43
CA GLU A 636 -3.47 -15.51 -18.05
C GLU A 636 -2.18 -16.30 -17.76
N LEU A 637 -1.00 -15.79 -18.15
CA LEU A 637 0.28 -16.50 -18.00
C LEU A 637 0.71 -16.59 -16.52
N PRO A 638 0.99 -17.81 -15.98
CA PRO A 638 1.40 -18.00 -14.59
C PRO A 638 2.66 -17.24 -14.16
N SER A 639 3.54 -16.92 -15.11
CA SER A 639 4.77 -16.15 -14.90
C SER A 639 4.57 -14.63 -14.68
N VAL A 640 3.39 -14.10 -14.98
CA VAL A 640 3.07 -12.67 -14.76
C VAL A 640 2.77 -12.42 -13.28
N ILE A 641 3.64 -11.63 -12.63
CA ILE A 641 3.50 -11.27 -11.21
C ILE A 641 2.59 -10.03 -11.07
N ARG A 642 2.80 -9.01 -11.90
CA ARG A 642 2.05 -7.74 -11.83
C ARG A 642 2.09 -7.00 -13.17
N THR A 643 1.03 -6.27 -13.50
CA THR A 643 0.94 -5.45 -14.71
C THR A 643 0.40 -4.05 -14.44
N GLU A 644 1.05 -3.01 -14.98
CA GLU A 644 0.66 -1.60 -14.83
C GLU A 644 0.68 -0.87 -16.20
N SER A 645 -0.21 0.10 -16.42
CA SER A 645 -0.20 0.89 -17.66
C SER A 645 1.07 1.75 -17.76
N THR A 646 1.71 1.80 -18.94
CA THR A 646 2.81 2.74 -19.18
C THR A 646 2.24 4.12 -19.46
N ILE A 647 2.62 5.10 -18.64
CA ILE A 647 2.07 6.47 -18.73
C ILE A 647 3.13 7.49 -19.13
N LYS A 648 2.69 8.51 -19.88
CA LYS A 648 3.47 9.70 -20.23
C LYS A 648 3.74 10.52 -18.96
N MET A 649 4.97 11.03 -18.81
CA MET A 649 5.43 11.84 -17.66
C MET A 649 6.12 13.13 -18.13
N THR A 650 6.07 14.16 -17.29
CA THR A 650 6.61 15.51 -17.56
C THR A 650 7.66 15.91 -16.53
N LEU A 651 8.59 16.78 -16.94
CA LEU A 651 9.56 17.40 -16.04
C LEU A 651 8.86 18.40 -15.12
N LEU A 652 9.16 18.35 -13.82
CA LEU A 652 8.54 19.22 -12.80
C LEU A 652 9.34 20.50 -12.53
N GLY A 653 10.13 20.98 -13.50
CA GLY A 653 10.94 22.20 -13.41
C GLY A 653 10.96 23.02 -14.70
N GLU A 654 10.83 24.34 -14.54
CA GLU A 654 10.95 25.36 -15.58
C GLU A 654 12.29 26.08 -15.43
N ILE A 655 13.12 26.07 -16.47
CA ILE A 655 14.48 26.65 -16.45
C ILE A 655 14.49 28.02 -17.11
N ASN A 656 15.03 29.02 -16.40
CA ASN A 656 15.31 30.36 -16.91
C ASN A 656 16.84 30.58 -16.91
N GLN A 657 17.41 30.86 -18.09
CA GLN A 657 18.87 31.00 -18.24
C GLN A 657 19.42 32.25 -17.54
N GLY A 658 20.51 32.08 -16.81
CA GLY A 658 21.12 33.11 -15.96
C GLY A 658 20.54 33.17 -14.53
N THR A 659 21.15 34.01 -13.69
CA THR A 659 20.90 34.06 -12.23
C THR A 659 20.18 35.32 -11.74
N PHE A 660 19.73 36.20 -12.65
CA PHE A 660 19.10 37.47 -12.29
C PHE A 660 17.75 37.25 -11.58
N GLY A 661 17.61 37.76 -10.35
CA GLY A 661 16.42 37.53 -9.53
C GLY A 661 16.30 36.10 -8.98
N GLY A 662 17.39 35.32 -9.05
CA GLY A 662 17.48 33.99 -8.45
C GLY A 662 17.79 34.01 -6.95
N VAL A 663 17.52 32.88 -6.29
CA VAL A 663 17.74 32.71 -4.85
C VAL A 663 18.57 31.46 -4.57
N VAL A 664 19.46 31.56 -3.57
CA VAL A 664 20.09 30.42 -2.89
C VAL A 664 19.38 30.26 -1.56
N ALA A 665 18.72 29.12 -1.31
CA ALA A 665 17.83 28.97 -0.16
C ALA A 665 18.46 28.23 1.05
N THR A 666 19.79 28.19 1.14
CA THR A 666 20.51 27.38 2.15
C THR A 666 20.49 27.96 3.56
N GLU A 667 20.32 29.28 3.70
CA GLU A 667 20.04 29.92 4.99
C GLU A 667 18.58 29.64 5.37
N GLU A 668 17.66 29.84 4.44
CA GLU A 668 16.22 29.66 4.63
C GLU A 668 15.88 28.25 5.11
N ILE A 669 16.49 27.17 4.59
CA ILE A 669 16.24 25.82 5.11
C ILE A 669 17.19 25.38 6.24
N GLY A 670 17.95 26.30 6.84
CA GLY A 670 18.81 26.04 7.99
C GLY A 670 20.08 25.24 7.71
N VAL A 671 20.41 24.99 6.44
CA VAL A 671 21.59 24.18 6.02
C VAL A 671 22.91 24.91 6.29
N ASN A 672 22.92 26.24 6.22
CA ASN A 672 24.09 27.06 6.56
C ASN A 672 24.58 26.86 8.01
N PHE A 673 23.72 26.44 8.95
CA PHE A 673 24.13 26.06 10.31
C PHE A 673 25.13 24.89 10.33
N PHE A 674 25.05 23.99 9.37
CA PHE A 674 25.95 22.85 9.22
C PHE A 674 27.20 23.28 8.43
N LYS A 675 27.02 23.92 7.27
CA LYS A 675 28.12 24.37 6.39
C LYS A 675 29.11 25.32 7.08
N ASN A 676 28.60 26.28 7.86
CA ASN A 676 29.40 27.35 8.44
C ASN A 676 29.94 27.03 9.85
N ASN A 677 29.67 25.85 10.41
CA ASN A 677 30.09 25.46 11.76
C ASN A 677 31.22 24.41 11.72
N PRO A 678 32.48 24.79 12.00
CA PRO A 678 33.63 23.87 11.88
C PRO A 678 33.63 22.71 12.88
N ASN A 679 32.68 22.66 13.82
CA ASN A 679 32.49 21.57 14.77
C ASN A 679 31.43 20.54 14.31
N ILE A 680 30.77 20.77 13.17
CA ILE A 680 29.71 19.91 12.62
C ILE A 680 30.18 19.33 11.28
N THR A 681 30.37 18.02 11.24
CA THR A 681 30.91 17.29 10.07
C THR A 681 29.79 16.58 9.28
N ILE A 682 28.59 17.17 9.23
CA ILE A 682 27.40 16.61 8.55
C ILE A 682 27.23 17.33 7.21
N THR A 683 27.53 16.60 6.13
CA THR A 683 27.71 17.12 4.77
C THR A 683 27.13 16.19 3.69
N GLY A 684 26.56 15.03 4.09
CA GLY A 684 26.10 13.98 3.19
C GLY A 684 27.16 12.91 2.85
N ARG A 685 28.34 12.99 3.45
CA ARG A 685 29.50 12.12 3.20
C ARG A 685 29.15 10.63 3.28
N GLY A 686 29.52 9.86 2.26
CA GLY A 686 29.31 8.42 2.23
C GLY A 686 27.85 7.99 2.00
N THR A 687 26.98 8.92 1.60
CA THR A 687 25.62 8.64 1.12
C THR A 687 25.56 8.82 -0.40
N LEU A 688 24.57 8.17 -1.02
CA LEU A 688 24.30 8.27 -2.45
C LEU A 688 23.02 9.08 -2.68
N ILE A 689 23.04 9.96 -3.69
CA ILE A 689 21.83 10.57 -4.24
C ILE A 689 21.71 10.13 -5.71
N ALA A 690 20.61 9.43 -6.04
CA ALA A 690 20.28 9.07 -7.40
C ALA A 690 19.34 10.10 -8.03
N ILE A 691 19.75 10.64 -9.19
CA ILE A 691 18.96 11.56 -10.01
C ILE A 691 18.56 10.82 -11.29
N ALA A 692 17.26 10.57 -11.45
CA ALA A 692 16.68 9.94 -12.63
C ALA A 692 15.91 11.01 -13.41
N ASP A 693 16.57 11.63 -14.39
CA ASP A 693 16.13 12.88 -15.03
C ASP A 693 16.77 13.03 -16.43
N THR A 694 17.08 14.25 -16.90
CA THR A 694 17.60 14.53 -18.25
C THR A 694 19.08 14.22 -18.47
N GLY A 695 19.82 13.83 -17.43
CA GLY A 695 21.25 13.51 -17.46
C GLY A 695 22.10 14.41 -16.55
N ILE A 696 23.37 14.62 -16.90
CA ILE A 696 24.25 15.59 -16.24
C ILE A 696 25.34 16.11 -17.19
N ASP A 697 25.73 17.38 -17.05
CA ASP A 697 27.05 17.87 -17.48
C ASP A 697 28.10 17.45 -16.43
N TYR A 698 28.74 16.28 -16.61
CA TYR A 698 29.79 15.79 -15.71
C TYR A 698 31.13 16.54 -15.84
N LEU A 699 31.28 17.41 -16.84
CA LEU A 699 32.41 18.34 -16.94
C LEU A 699 32.14 19.66 -16.19
N HIS A 700 30.95 19.84 -15.62
CA HIS A 700 30.66 20.96 -14.73
C HIS A 700 31.47 20.82 -13.43
N LYS A 701 32.32 21.81 -13.12
CA LYS A 701 33.30 21.76 -12.02
C LYS A 701 32.69 21.46 -10.64
N ASP A 702 31.42 21.79 -10.42
CA ASP A 702 30.72 21.48 -9.16
C ASP A 702 30.49 19.96 -8.94
N PHE A 703 30.78 19.11 -9.92
CA PHE A 703 30.76 17.64 -9.80
C PHE A 703 32.16 17.01 -9.90
N ILE A 704 33.23 17.82 -9.86
CA ILE A 704 34.62 17.38 -9.90
C ILE A 704 35.29 17.73 -8.58
N TYR A 705 35.85 16.74 -7.88
CA TYR A 705 36.57 16.93 -6.63
C TYR A 705 37.90 17.67 -6.84
N ALA A 706 38.49 18.18 -5.76
CA ALA A 706 39.72 18.99 -5.80
C ALA A 706 40.98 18.22 -6.26
N ASP A 707 40.91 16.88 -6.35
CA ASP A 707 41.95 16.01 -6.93
C ASP A 707 41.76 15.73 -8.43
N GLY A 708 40.67 16.21 -9.03
CA GLY A 708 40.31 16.00 -10.43
C GLY A 708 39.39 14.79 -10.68
N THR A 709 38.97 14.05 -9.64
CA THR A 709 38.06 12.90 -9.79
C THR A 709 36.58 13.30 -9.73
N SER A 710 35.69 12.44 -10.24
CA SER A 710 34.25 12.71 -10.29
C SER A 710 33.52 12.42 -8.98
N LYS A 711 32.59 13.31 -8.62
CA LYS A 711 31.53 13.06 -7.62
C LYS A 711 30.60 11.92 -8.02
N ILE A 712 30.41 11.72 -9.32
CA ILE A 712 29.53 10.68 -9.85
C ILE A 712 30.18 9.32 -9.61
N ALA A 713 29.45 8.40 -9.01
CA ALA A 713 29.87 7.01 -8.79
C ALA A 713 29.56 6.15 -10.03
N PHE A 714 28.38 6.35 -10.60
CA PHE A 714 27.93 5.70 -11.84
C PHE A 714 27.03 6.65 -12.65
N LEU A 715 27.10 6.53 -13.98
CA LEU A 715 26.19 7.18 -14.92
C LEU A 715 25.60 6.12 -15.86
N TRP A 716 24.28 5.96 -15.85
CA TRP A 716 23.56 5.14 -16.83
C TRP A 716 22.86 6.06 -17.84
N ASP A 717 23.31 6.01 -19.10
CA ASP A 717 22.65 6.70 -20.19
C ASP A 717 21.71 5.73 -20.91
N GLN A 718 20.42 5.76 -20.57
CA GLN A 718 19.42 4.90 -21.21
C GLN A 718 19.21 5.25 -22.70
N THR A 719 19.67 6.42 -23.16
CA THR A 719 19.52 6.87 -24.55
C THR A 719 20.61 6.36 -25.50
N LYS A 720 21.63 5.66 -24.98
CA LYS A 720 22.78 5.21 -25.78
C LYS A 720 22.91 3.70 -25.86
N ASN A 721 22.87 3.19 -27.09
CA ASN A 721 23.20 1.80 -27.41
C ASN A 721 24.69 1.52 -27.11
N GLY A 722 24.97 0.52 -26.27
CA GLY A 722 26.32 0.19 -25.82
C GLY A 722 26.34 -1.00 -24.86
N THR A 723 26.99 -0.86 -23.72
CA THR A 723 27.04 -1.91 -22.67
C THR A 723 26.06 -1.56 -21.55
N PRO A 724 24.87 -2.20 -21.48
CA PRO A 724 23.91 -1.93 -20.41
C PRO A 724 24.43 -2.46 -19.06
N PRO A 725 23.90 -1.95 -17.92
CA PRO A 725 24.22 -2.49 -16.61
C PRO A 725 23.85 -3.98 -16.49
N GLU A 726 24.59 -4.73 -15.67
CA GLU A 726 24.28 -6.15 -15.40
C GLU A 726 22.83 -6.34 -14.93
N GLY A 727 22.09 -7.20 -15.62
CA GLY A 727 20.66 -7.48 -15.38
C GLY A 727 19.69 -6.50 -16.06
N PHE A 728 20.20 -5.56 -16.87
CA PHE A 728 19.43 -4.63 -17.70
C PHE A 728 19.79 -4.79 -19.17
N TYR A 729 18.86 -4.44 -20.07
CA TYR A 729 18.97 -4.70 -21.51
C TYR A 729 18.98 -3.42 -22.37
N ILE A 730 19.04 -2.24 -21.75
CA ILE A 730 19.03 -0.94 -22.44
C ILE A 730 20.11 0.02 -21.93
N GLY A 731 20.52 0.95 -22.79
CA GLY A 731 21.44 2.02 -22.44
C GLY A 731 22.91 1.60 -22.33
N THR A 732 23.72 2.52 -21.79
CA THR A 732 25.14 2.30 -21.50
C THR A 732 25.48 2.72 -20.06
N GLU A 733 26.10 1.82 -19.28
CA GLU A 733 26.68 2.14 -17.98
C GLU A 733 28.10 2.70 -18.13
N TYR A 734 28.41 3.76 -17.37
CA TYR A 734 29.76 4.32 -17.21
C TYR A 734 30.14 4.34 -15.73
N THR A 735 31.34 3.84 -15.42
CA THR A 735 31.90 3.86 -14.07
C THR A 735 32.50 5.22 -13.72
N ARG A 736 32.77 5.48 -12.43
CA ARG A 736 33.58 6.62 -12.00
C ARG A 736 34.93 6.67 -12.72
N GLU A 737 35.55 5.52 -12.98
CA GLU A 737 36.84 5.41 -13.68
C GLU A 737 36.74 5.84 -15.15
N ASP A 738 35.60 5.62 -15.80
CA ASP A 738 35.33 6.13 -17.15
C ASP A 738 35.09 7.64 -17.16
N ILE A 739 34.31 8.14 -16.19
CA ILE A 739 34.02 9.57 -16.05
C ILE A 739 35.31 10.34 -15.67
N ASN A 740 36.16 9.77 -14.81
CA ASN A 740 37.48 10.32 -14.47
C ASN A 740 38.39 10.45 -15.71
N ARG A 741 38.38 9.44 -16.59
CA ARG A 741 39.13 9.46 -17.86
C ARG A 741 38.61 10.56 -18.78
N ALA A 742 37.29 10.66 -18.96
CA ALA A 742 36.68 11.73 -19.77
C ALA A 742 36.95 13.12 -19.19
N ILE A 743 36.89 13.31 -17.86
CA ILE A 743 37.28 14.57 -17.20
C ILE A 743 38.74 14.93 -17.49
N ALA A 744 39.66 13.97 -17.37
CA ALA A 744 41.09 14.20 -17.61
C ALA A 744 41.40 14.53 -19.09
N GLU A 745 40.61 14.00 -20.02
CA GLU A 745 40.72 14.26 -21.47
C GLU A 745 39.88 15.49 -21.92
N ASN A 746 39.06 16.06 -21.03
CA ASN A 746 38.00 17.04 -21.33
C ASN A 746 37.07 16.54 -22.46
N ASP A 747 36.75 15.24 -22.45
CA ASP A 747 35.79 14.64 -23.35
C ASP A 747 34.36 14.74 -22.80
N ALA A 748 33.43 15.08 -23.69
CA ALA A 748 32.00 15.17 -23.42
C ALA A 748 31.19 14.05 -24.08
N SER A 749 31.82 12.98 -24.60
CA SER A 749 31.11 11.97 -25.41
C SER A 749 30.31 10.95 -24.61
N LEU A 750 30.63 10.69 -23.34
CA LEU A 750 29.98 9.61 -22.55
C LEU A 750 28.46 9.81 -22.42
N SER A 751 28.03 11.01 -22.03
CA SER A 751 26.64 11.46 -21.92
C SER A 751 26.62 13.00 -22.01
N GLN A 752 25.46 13.59 -22.31
CA GLN A 752 25.23 15.03 -22.28
C GLN A 752 23.82 15.30 -21.72
N ASP A 753 23.63 16.46 -21.10
CA ASP A 753 22.32 16.93 -20.64
C ASP A 753 21.88 18.11 -21.52
N GLU A 754 21.09 17.81 -22.55
CA GLU A 754 20.67 18.82 -23.54
C GLU A 754 19.54 19.73 -23.03
N VAL A 755 18.98 19.43 -21.85
CA VAL A 755 17.88 20.19 -21.22
C VAL A 755 18.39 21.01 -20.03
N GLY A 756 19.27 20.41 -19.22
CA GLY A 756 19.89 21.00 -18.04
C GLY A 756 19.19 20.72 -16.71
N GLN A 757 18.01 20.08 -16.69
CA GLN A 757 17.28 19.85 -15.43
C GLN A 757 18.02 18.87 -14.52
N GLY A 758 18.49 17.73 -15.04
CA GLY A 758 19.26 16.76 -14.25
C GLY A 758 20.56 17.36 -13.69
N THR A 759 21.24 18.22 -14.46
CA THR A 759 22.40 19.01 -14.01
C THR A 759 22.02 19.96 -12.85
N MET A 760 20.92 20.71 -12.99
CA MET A 760 20.47 21.67 -11.96
C MET A 760 20.05 20.98 -10.67
N ILE A 761 19.31 19.87 -10.77
CA ILE A 761 18.88 19.07 -9.62
C ILE A 761 20.09 18.45 -8.91
N SER A 762 21.04 17.89 -9.66
CA SER A 762 22.31 17.39 -9.11
C SER A 762 23.08 18.50 -8.38
N GLY A 763 23.05 19.72 -8.93
CA GLY A 763 23.61 20.93 -8.32
C GLY A 763 22.96 21.27 -6.97
N ILE A 764 21.62 21.37 -6.92
CA ILE A 764 20.87 21.65 -5.68
C ILE A 764 21.12 20.55 -4.64
N CYS A 765 21.09 19.28 -5.04
CA CYS A 765 21.31 18.15 -4.14
C CYS A 765 22.72 18.15 -3.53
N ALA A 766 23.76 18.23 -4.36
CA ALA A 766 25.13 17.88 -3.94
C ALA A 766 26.26 18.63 -4.67
N GLY A 767 26.00 19.72 -5.40
CA GLY A 767 27.04 20.49 -6.10
C GLY A 767 28.07 21.11 -5.16
N LEU A 768 29.36 21.03 -5.52
CA LEU A 768 30.47 21.49 -4.66
C LEU A 768 30.59 23.03 -4.55
N GLY A 769 29.98 23.79 -5.46
CA GLY A 769 30.19 25.24 -5.56
C GLY A 769 31.64 25.62 -5.90
N ASN A 770 32.24 24.90 -6.84
CA ASN A 770 33.61 25.12 -7.32
C ASN A 770 33.67 26.28 -8.33
N VAL A 771 32.56 26.62 -9.00
CA VAL A 771 32.45 27.83 -9.84
C VAL A 771 32.02 29.05 -9.00
N ASN A 772 31.02 28.91 -8.13
CA ASN A 772 30.73 29.85 -7.05
C ASN A 772 30.37 29.10 -5.75
N LYS A 773 31.09 29.37 -4.65
CA LYS A 773 30.88 28.68 -3.38
C LYS A 773 29.56 29.03 -2.69
N GLU A 774 28.99 30.21 -3.00
CA GLU A 774 27.63 30.56 -2.56
C GLU A 774 26.57 29.64 -3.17
N TYR A 775 26.84 28.98 -4.31
CA TYR A 775 25.87 28.15 -5.04
C TYR A 775 26.09 26.64 -4.80
N ALA A 776 26.82 26.28 -3.75
CA ALA A 776 27.02 24.88 -3.35
C ALA A 776 25.71 24.24 -2.85
N GLY A 777 25.43 23.02 -3.30
CA GLY A 777 24.24 22.22 -2.98
C GLY A 777 24.14 21.81 -1.51
N ILE A 778 23.03 21.18 -1.14
CA ILE A 778 22.70 20.89 0.26
C ILE A 778 23.67 19.87 0.90
N ALA A 779 23.93 18.76 0.21
CA ALA A 779 24.77 17.65 0.66
C ALA A 779 26.10 17.61 -0.12
N GLU A 780 26.99 18.57 0.16
CA GLU A 780 28.25 18.78 -0.59
C GLU A 780 29.18 17.55 -0.66
N ASP A 781 29.12 16.62 0.30
CA ASP A 781 29.94 15.39 0.30
C ASP A 781 29.18 14.13 -0.16
N ALA A 782 27.91 14.24 -0.56
CA ALA A 782 27.17 13.10 -1.12
C ALA A 782 27.67 12.75 -2.53
N GLU A 783 27.69 11.45 -2.84
CA GLU A 783 28.08 10.92 -4.15
C GLU A 783 26.85 10.75 -5.05
N LEU A 784 27.01 10.95 -6.36
CA LEU A 784 25.88 10.93 -7.30
C LEU A 784 25.78 9.61 -8.07
N ILE A 785 24.57 9.11 -8.25
CA ILE A 785 24.22 8.14 -9.31
C ILE A 785 23.33 8.88 -10.29
N ILE A 786 23.71 8.93 -11.56
CA ILE A 786 22.96 9.66 -12.58
C ILE A 786 22.33 8.67 -13.55
N ILE A 787 21.03 8.81 -13.79
CA ILE A 787 20.32 8.08 -14.85
C ILE A 787 19.72 9.11 -15.79
N LYS A 788 20.21 9.14 -17.04
CA LYS A 788 19.55 9.85 -18.13
C LYS A 788 18.41 8.98 -18.63
N ILE A 789 17.18 9.41 -18.39
CA ILE A 789 15.98 8.61 -18.69
C ILE A 789 15.69 8.56 -20.19
N ALA A 790 15.46 7.37 -20.73
CA ALA A 790 15.06 7.17 -22.11
C ALA A 790 13.59 7.56 -22.36
N LYS A 791 13.32 7.96 -23.60
CA LYS A 791 11.98 8.35 -24.05
C LYS A 791 11.38 7.24 -24.92
N ILE A 792 10.11 6.95 -24.68
CA ILE A 792 9.27 6.11 -25.56
C ILE A 792 8.32 7.08 -26.26
N GLU A 793 8.18 6.98 -27.59
CA GLU A 793 7.35 7.89 -28.41
C GLU A 793 7.69 9.40 -28.21
N GLY A 794 8.91 9.72 -27.77
CA GLY A 794 9.35 11.08 -27.46
C GLY A 794 9.03 11.58 -26.03
N PHE A 795 8.31 10.78 -25.23
CA PHE A 795 7.90 11.10 -23.86
C PHE A 795 8.73 10.35 -22.80
N TYR A 796 9.02 11.02 -21.68
CA TYR A 796 9.42 10.33 -20.45
C TYR A 796 8.24 9.49 -19.95
N ASN A 797 8.52 8.39 -19.27
CA ASN A 797 7.48 7.41 -18.94
C ASN A 797 7.77 6.62 -17.65
N SER A 798 6.73 6.00 -17.10
CA SER A 798 6.79 5.22 -15.87
C SER A 798 7.72 4.00 -15.94
N ALA A 799 7.83 3.34 -17.10
CA ALA A 799 8.65 2.15 -17.29
C ALA A 799 10.14 2.44 -17.08
N MET A 800 10.64 3.46 -17.78
CA MET A 800 12.05 3.85 -17.75
C MET A 800 12.46 4.43 -16.38
N LEU A 801 11.53 5.11 -15.69
CA LEU A 801 11.71 5.57 -14.30
C LEU A 801 11.72 4.42 -13.28
N PHE A 802 10.88 3.39 -13.48
CA PHE A 802 10.91 2.19 -12.64
C PHE A 802 12.24 1.45 -12.81
N ALA A 803 12.69 1.24 -14.04
CA ALA A 803 14.01 0.66 -14.33
C ALA A 803 15.16 1.48 -13.72
N ALA A 804 15.14 2.82 -13.85
CA ALA A 804 16.10 3.72 -13.20
C ALA A 804 16.15 3.57 -11.67
N SER A 805 14.97 3.40 -11.04
CA SER A 805 14.84 3.20 -9.60
C SER A 805 15.41 1.84 -9.15
N GLN A 806 15.17 0.77 -9.93
CA GLN A 806 15.76 -0.55 -9.66
C GLN A 806 17.28 -0.54 -9.80
N TYR A 807 17.81 0.11 -10.84
CA TYR A 807 19.24 0.26 -11.09
C TYR A 807 19.94 1.01 -9.94
N ALA A 808 19.42 2.19 -9.58
CA ALA A 808 19.96 2.99 -8.47
C ALA A 808 20.02 2.19 -7.16
N TYR A 809 18.96 1.42 -6.87
CA TYR A 809 18.93 0.57 -5.69
C TYR A 809 19.99 -0.55 -5.75
N LYS A 810 20.10 -1.29 -6.86
CA LYS A 810 21.15 -2.31 -7.06
C LYS A 810 22.55 -1.74 -6.80
N LYS A 811 22.86 -0.58 -7.40
CA LYS A 811 24.15 0.12 -7.23
C LYS A 811 24.41 0.58 -5.79
N SER A 812 23.38 0.92 -5.02
CA SER A 812 23.54 1.26 -3.60
C SER A 812 23.90 0.05 -2.72
N LEU A 813 23.37 -1.14 -3.06
CA LEU A 813 23.76 -2.40 -2.42
C LEU A 813 25.18 -2.82 -2.81
N GLU A 814 25.56 -2.71 -4.09
CA GLU A 814 26.94 -2.95 -4.58
C GLU A 814 27.97 -2.08 -3.83
N LEU A 815 27.62 -0.82 -3.52
CA LEU A 815 28.49 0.13 -2.82
C LEU A 815 28.39 0.07 -1.28
N GLY A 816 27.40 -0.63 -0.72
CA GLY A 816 27.14 -0.68 0.72
C GLY A 816 26.78 0.67 1.37
N LYS A 817 26.13 1.58 0.63
CA LYS A 817 25.84 2.96 1.04
C LYS A 817 24.33 3.25 1.03
N PRO A 818 23.82 4.08 1.96
CA PRO A 818 22.42 4.50 1.94
C PRO A 818 22.14 5.41 0.74
N LEU A 819 20.91 5.36 0.23
CA LEU A 819 20.48 5.96 -1.03
C LEU A 819 19.25 6.85 -0.87
N VAL A 820 19.32 8.05 -1.43
CA VAL A 820 18.15 8.91 -1.69
C VAL A 820 17.89 8.94 -3.20
N ILE A 821 16.72 8.50 -3.65
CA ILE A 821 16.29 8.64 -5.05
C ILE A 821 15.42 9.90 -5.15
N ASN A 822 15.81 10.87 -5.98
CA ASN A 822 14.99 12.05 -6.25
C ASN A 822 14.22 11.88 -7.55
N ILE A 823 12.89 11.99 -7.48
CA ILE A 823 11.98 11.93 -8.61
C ILE A 823 11.45 13.34 -8.91
N SER A 824 11.86 13.85 -10.06
CA SER A 824 11.55 15.18 -10.61
C SER A 824 10.68 15.10 -11.88
N LEU A 825 10.09 13.93 -12.11
CA LEU A 825 9.07 13.65 -13.12
C LEU A 825 7.70 13.44 -12.46
N GLY A 826 6.62 13.89 -13.11
CA GLY A 826 5.25 13.72 -12.64
C GLY A 826 4.24 13.45 -13.76
N SER A 827 3.05 12.96 -13.38
CA SER A 827 1.89 12.84 -14.28
C SER A 827 0.56 12.90 -13.51
N ASN A 828 -0.50 13.46 -14.11
CA ASN A 828 -1.89 13.36 -13.67
C ASN A 828 -2.49 11.96 -13.91
N SER A 829 -1.84 11.14 -14.73
CA SER A 829 -2.25 9.74 -14.96
C SER A 829 -1.95 8.85 -13.76
N LEU A 830 -2.77 7.82 -13.54
CA LEU A 830 -2.64 6.83 -12.45
C LEU A 830 -2.68 7.42 -11.02
N VAL A 831 -3.26 8.61 -10.82
CA VAL A 831 -3.45 9.20 -9.48
C VAL A 831 -4.38 8.39 -8.55
N GLY A 832 -5.19 7.49 -9.11
CA GLY A 832 -6.01 6.51 -8.36
C GLY A 832 -5.40 5.10 -8.23
N LEU A 833 -4.11 4.94 -8.49
CA LEU A 833 -3.37 3.69 -8.26
C LEU A 833 -2.97 3.55 -6.78
N THR A 834 -3.05 2.35 -6.21
CA THR A 834 -2.78 2.15 -4.77
C THR A 834 -1.33 2.41 -4.35
N ASN A 835 -1.19 2.74 -3.08
CA ASN A 835 -0.20 3.60 -2.44
C ASN A 835 1.28 3.19 -2.55
N ARG A 836 1.61 2.04 -3.16
CA ARG A 836 2.92 1.38 -3.04
C ARG A 836 3.64 0.98 -4.34
N SER A 837 3.03 1.07 -5.53
CA SER A 837 3.52 0.27 -6.69
C SER A 837 5.00 0.47 -7.05
N ASN A 838 5.55 1.69 -6.97
CA ASN A 838 6.98 1.94 -7.21
C ASN A 838 7.82 2.08 -5.92
N SER A 839 7.19 2.16 -4.75
CA SER A 839 7.83 2.62 -3.50
C SER A 839 7.76 1.62 -2.34
N GLU A 840 7.11 0.47 -2.53
CA GLU A 840 7.08 -0.67 -1.59
C GLU A 840 8.48 -1.02 -1.06
N LYS A 841 9.49 -1.08 -1.95
CA LYS A 841 10.90 -1.28 -1.56
C LYS A 841 11.42 -0.18 -0.63
N ALA A 842 11.06 1.08 -0.86
CA ALA A 842 11.54 2.24 -0.11
C ALA A 842 10.86 2.42 1.25
N PHE A 843 9.58 2.03 1.41
CA PHE A 843 8.94 1.96 2.73
C PHE A 843 9.70 1.02 3.67
N PHE A 844 10.23 -0.06 3.11
CA PHE A 844 10.69 -1.19 3.89
C PHE A 844 12.21 -1.24 4.08
N THR A 845 12.99 -0.81 3.09
CA THR A 845 14.45 -0.98 3.10
C THR A 845 15.18 0.00 4.01
N ARG A 846 16.06 -0.52 4.87
CA ARG A 846 16.95 0.32 5.70
C ARG A 846 17.92 1.14 4.85
N GLY A 847 17.97 2.45 5.06
CA GLY A 847 18.87 3.34 4.32
C GLY A 847 18.40 3.72 2.92
N LEU A 848 17.15 3.43 2.54
CA LEU A 848 16.54 3.89 1.29
C LEU A 848 15.53 5.01 1.56
N CYS A 849 15.53 6.05 0.73
CA CYS A 849 14.58 7.15 0.76
C CYS A 849 14.19 7.54 -0.67
N ILE A 850 12.92 7.88 -0.90
CA ILE A 850 12.46 8.49 -2.14
C ILE A 850 11.89 9.87 -1.82
N THR A 851 12.33 10.89 -2.56
CA THR A 851 11.76 12.24 -2.56
C THR A 851 11.10 12.48 -3.92
N ALA A 852 9.90 13.05 -3.94
CA ALA A 852 9.17 13.34 -5.18
C ALA A 852 8.62 14.76 -5.19
N GLY A 853 8.70 15.44 -6.34
CA GLY A 853 7.99 16.70 -6.54
C GLY A 853 6.48 16.47 -6.53
N ALA A 854 5.72 17.32 -5.83
CA ALA A 854 4.27 17.14 -5.69
C ALA A 854 3.48 17.23 -7.01
N GLY A 855 4.06 17.83 -8.06
CA GLY A 855 3.39 18.19 -9.30
C GLY A 855 3.29 19.71 -9.46
N ASN A 856 3.12 20.15 -10.70
CA ASN A 856 3.07 21.57 -11.07
C ASN A 856 1.67 22.00 -11.58
N GLU A 857 0.61 21.30 -11.15
CA GLU A 857 -0.75 21.42 -11.71
C GLU A 857 -1.73 22.19 -10.81
N GLY A 858 -1.27 22.75 -9.67
CA GLY A 858 -2.12 23.39 -8.65
C GLY A 858 -2.85 24.68 -9.06
N ASN A 859 -2.66 25.17 -10.30
CA ASN A 859 -3.42 26.26 -10.91
C ASN A 859 -3.66 26.08 -12.43
N THR A 860 -3.39 24.91 -13.00
CA THR A 860 -3.30 24.73 -14.47
C THR A 860 -4.62 24.42 -15.16
N GLN A 861 -5.71 24.29 -14.42
CA GLN A 861 -7.06 23.93 -14.90
C GLN A 861 -7.13 22.54 -15.59
N THR A 862 -6.24 21.61 -15.22
CA THR A 862 -6.23 20.22 -15.71
C THR A 862 -7.00 19.24 -14.83
N HIS A 863 -7.59 19.70 -13.73
CA HIS A 863 -8.36 18.87 -12.79
C HIS A 863 -9.70 19.52 -12.44
N THR A 864 -10.73 18.69 -12.28
CA THR A 864 -12.03 19.06 -11.71
C THR A 864 -12.68 17.88 -10.99
N SER A 865 -13.36 18.16 -9.88
CA SER A 865 -14.03 17.16 -9.03
C SER A 865 -15.51 17.49 -8.86
N GLY A 866 -16.31 16.52 -8.40
CA GLY A 866 -17.71 16.77 -8.08
C GLY A 866 -18.44 15.56 -7.52
N ILE A 867 -19.76 15.70 -7.39
CA ILE A 867 -20.67 14.67 -6.87
C ILE A 867 -21.79 14.43 -7.88
N ILE A 868 -21.99 13.16 -8.27
CA ILE A 868 -23.18 12.68 -8.98
C ILE A 868 -24.26 12.39 -7.93
N PRO A 869 -25.38 13.13 -7.84
CA PRO A 869 -26.26 13.06 -6.67
C PRO A 869 -26.95 11.72 -6.41
N ASN A 870 -27.33 10.99 -7.46
CA ASN A 870 -28.03 9.71 -7.35
C ASN A 870 -27.97 8.87 -8.63
N VAL A 871 -28.34 7.59 -8.54
CA VAL A 871 -28.56 6.73 -9.72
C VAL A 871 -29.59 7.36 -10.65
N GLY A 872 -29.32 7.38 -11.95
CA GLY A 872 -30.13 8.02 -12.99
C GLY A 872 -30.00 9.55 -13.09
N SER A 873 -29.26 10.21 -12.19
CA SER A 873 -28.88 11.62 -12.38
C SER A 873 -27.71 11.74 -13.35
N SER A 874 -27.64 12.88 -14.06
CA SER A 874 -26.50 13.24 -14.90
C SER A 874 -25.85 14.54 -14.43
N VAL A 875 -24.52 14.60 -14.56
CA VAL A 875 -23.70 15.80 -14.36
C VAL A 875 -22.93 16.06 -15.65
N GLU A 876 -22.88 17.30 -16.13
CA GLU A 876 -22.11 17.68 -17.32
C GLU A 876 -20.89 18.51 -16.91
N VAL A 877 -19.69 18.05 -17.28
CA VAL A 877 -18.43 18.77 -17.07
C VAL A 877 -17.98 19.38 -18.39
N GLU A 878 -17.77 20.70 -18.42
CA GLU A 878 -17.34 21.40 -19.63
C GLU A 878 -15.81 21.46 -19.78
N LEU A 879 -15.34 20.99 -20.95
CA LEU A 879 -13.95 20.95 -21.39
C LEU A 879 -13.79 21.91 -22.59
N GLU A 880 -12.99 22.95 -22.41
CA GLU A 880 -12.75 24.00 -23.40
C GLU A 880 -11.42 23.77 -24.12
N LEU A 881 -11.45 23.72 -25.45
CA LEU A 881 -10.29 23.67 -26.35
C LEU A 881 -10.24 24.95 -27.19
N ASN A 882 -9.21 25.78 -27.01
CA ASN A 882 -9.00 26.97 -27.85
C ASN A 882 -8.36 26.64 -29.20
N GLU A 883 -7.52 25.60 -29.22
CA GLU A 883 -6.81 25.07 -30.39
C GLU A 883 -7.22 23.61 -30.62
N GLU A 884 -6.88 23.03 -31.78
CA GLU A 884 -7.19 21.63 -32.07
C GLU A 884 -6.12 20.70 -31.49
N GLU A 885 -6.50 19.73 -30.66
CA GLU A 885 -5.58 18.71 -30.13
C GLU A 885 -5.52 17.51 -31.08
N GLU A 886 -4.31 17.03 -31.36
CA GLU A 886 -4.11 15.85 -32.23
C GLU A 886 -4.54 14.56 -31.52
N GLU A 887 -4.26 14.48 -30.22
CA GLU A 887 -4.64 13.41 -29.30
C GLU A 887 -4.87 14.05 -27.92
N LEU A 888 -6.06 13.86 -27.34
CA LEU A 888 -6.39 14.32 -25.99
C LEU A 888 -6.99 13.17 -25.19
N SER A 889 -6.34 12.78 -24.11
CA SER A 889 -6.91 11.87 -23.10
C SER A 889 -7.61 12.64 -21.98
N VAL A 890 -8.60 12.00 -21.36
CA VAL A 890 -9.24 12.45 -20.12
C VAL A 890 -9.47 11.25 -19.22
N GLU A 891 -8.88 11.26 -18.02
CA GLU A 891 -9.01 10.20 -17.02
C GLU A 891 -10.09 10.55 -15.99
N LEU A 892 -11.08 9.68 -15.86
CA LEU A 892 -12.14 9.72 -14.86
C LEU A 892 -11.87 8.66 -13.78
N TRP A 893 -11.90 9.10 -12.52
CA TRP A 893 -11.85 8.23 -11.34
C TRP A 893 -13.10 8.45 -10.49
N LEU A 894 -13.82 7.38 -10.12
CA LEU A 894 -14.91 7.45 -9.12
C LEU A 894 -14.52 6.77 -7.81
N ASN A 895 -15.04 7.26 -6.69
CA ASN A 895 -14.87 6.60 -5.40
C ASN A 895 -15.60 5.25 -5.35
N LYS A 896 -14.92 4.21 -4.87
CA LYS A 896 -15.46 2.85 -4.82
C LYS A 896 -16.65 2.75 -3.86
N PRO A 897 -17.71 1.98 -4.19
CA PRO A 897 -17.87 1.10 -5.36
C PRO A 897 -18.59 1.77 -6.55
N ASP A 898 -18.61 3.10 -6.66
CA ASP A 898 -19.52 3.82 -7.55
C ASP A 898 -19.23 3.66 -9.04
N LYS A 899 -20.26 3.90 -9.85
CA LYS A 899 -20.28 3.75 -11.31
C LYS A 899 -20.99 4.91 -11.99
N ALA A 900 -20.37 5.42 -13.05
CA ALA A 900 -21.01 6.35 -13.98
C ALA A 900 -20.73 5.97 -15.44
N ASP A 901 -21.77 6.04 -16.26
CA ASP A 901 -21.66 5.94 -17.71
C ASP A 901 -21.23 7.31 -18.26
N VAL A 902 -20.40 7.31 -19.29
CA VAL A 902 -19.72 8.50 -19.83
C VAL A 902 -20.16 8.71 -21.27
N ILE A 903 -20.87 9.83 -21.49
CA ILE A 903 -21.28 10.29 -22.81
C ILE A 903 -20.49 11.57 -23.12
N ILE A 904 -19.79 11.58 -24.25
CA ILE A 904 -19.07 12.75 -24.75
C ILE A 904 -19.97 13.49 -25.74
N VAL A 905 -20.15 14.79 -25.52
CA VAL A 905 -20.88 15.68 -26.44
C VAL A 905 -19.89 16.58 -27.16
N SER A 906 -19.97 16.62 -28.49
CA SER A 906 -19.10 17.44 -29.34
C SER A 906 -19.52 18.92 -29.35
N PRO A 907 -18.66 19.86 -29.80
CA PRO A 907 -19.00 21.28 -29.90
C PRO A 907 -20.18 21.61 -30.82
N THR A 908 -20.50 20.75 -31.81
CA THR A 908 -21.72 20.85 -32.63
C THR A 908 -22.95 20.18 -32.01
N GLY A 909 -22.77 19.34 -30.99
CA GLY A 909 -23.85 18.67 -30.26
C GLY A 909 -24.11 17.22 -30.65
N GLU A 910 -23.18 16.56 -31.36
CA GLU A 910 -23.23 15.10 -31.51
C GLU A 910 -22.88 14.42 -30.19
N GLU A 911 -23.50 13.27 -29.89
CA GLU A 911 -23.24 12.50 -28.66
C GLU A 911 -22.59 11.15 -28.97
N SER A 912 -21.62 10.75 -28.15
CA SER A 912 -20.99 9.43 -28.27
C SER A 912 -21.98 8.31 -27.97
N LYS A 913 -21.74 7.12 -28.53
CA LYS A 913 -22.34 5.88 -28.04
C LYS A 913 -22.01 5.70 -26.55
N SER A 914 -22.90 5.07 -25.78
CA SER A 914 -22.57 4.47 -24.48
C SER A 914 -22.88 2.98 -24.42
N VAL A 915 -22.27 2.26 -23.47
CA VAL A 915 -22.45 0.82 -23.24
C VAL A 915 -22.36 0.49 -21.74
N GLY A 916 -22.66 -0.75 -21.36
CA GLY A 916 -22.57 -1.20 -19.97
C GLY A 916 -21.15 -1.14 -19.40
N ILE A 917 -20.99 -0.45 -18.27
CA ILE A 917 -19.70 -0.29 -17.56
C ILE A 917 -19.17 -1.65 -17.10
N SER A 918 -18.11 -2.13 -17.74
CA SER A 918 -17.60 -3.50 -17.62
C SER A 918 -16.09 -3.56 -17.27
N SER A 919 -15.53 -4.77 -17.21
CA SER A 919 -14.10 -5.01 -17.04
C SER A 919 -13.39 -4.91 -18.39
N TYR A 920 -12.72 -3.79 -18.66
CA TYR A 920 -12.02 -3.47 -19.93
C TYR A 920 -12.96 -3.27 -21.15
N ASN A 921 -14.17 -2.76 -20.96
CA ASN A 921 -15.04 -2.39 -22.10
C ASN A 921 -14.43 -1.23 -22.90
N ARG A 922 -14.48 -1.28 -24.24
CA ARG A 922 -14.03 -0.20 -25.12
C ARG A 922 -15.10 0.16 -26.15
N ILE A 923 -15.57 1.41 -26.11
CA ILE A 923 -16.39 2.01 -27.17
C ILE A 923 -15.47 2.79 -28.11
N THR A 924 -15.67 2.69 -29.43
CA THR A 924 -15.08 3.62 -30.40
C THR A 924 -16.13 4.18 -31.37
N GLY A 925 -15.86 5.38 -31.90
CA GLY A 925 -16.67 6.01 -32.93
C GLY A 925 -16.05 7.28 -33.50
N LEU A 926 -16.82 7.96 -34.34
CA LEU A 926 -16.48 9.22 -35.00
C LEU A 926 -17.59 10.23 -34.69
N PHE A 927 -17.23 11.50 -34.52
CA PHE A 927 -18.14 12.63 -34.63
C PHE A 927 -18.07 13.14 -36.08
N ASP A 928 -19.16 13.00 -36.84
CA ASP A 928 -19.17 13.14 -38.30
C ASP A 928 -18.98 14.59 -38.77
N LEU A 929 -19.37 15.58 -37.95
CA LEU A 929 -19.26 17.01 -38.25
C LEU A 929 -17.89 17.59 -37.86
N GLU A 930 -17.32 17.17 -36.73
CA GLU A 930 -15.96 17.57 -36.32
C GLU A 930 -14.86 16.79 -37.06
N GLY A 931 -15.11 15.55 -37.45
CA GLY A 931 -14.05 14.61 -37.87
C GLY A 931 -13.15 14.17 -36.71
N THR A 932 -13.65 14.21 -35.47
CA THR A 932 -12.95 13.76 -34.26
C THR A 932 -13.28 12.30 -33.98
N GLU A 933 -12.29 11.42 -33.96
CA GLU A 933 -12.48 10.04 -33.48
C GLU A 933 -12.52 10.04 -31.95
N TYR A 934 -13.38 9.20 -31.35
CA TYR A 934 -13.44 8.99 -29.91
C TYR A 934 -13.25 7.51 -29.53
N SER A 935 -12.65 7.30 -28.36
CA SER A 935 -12.49 6.01 -27.70
C SER A 935 -12.79 6.16 -26.22
N ILE A 936 -13.71 5.38 -25.65
CA ILE A 936 -14.06 5.40 -24.23
C ILE A 936 -13.77 4.01 -23.65
N THR A 937 -12.83 3.93 -22.71
CA THR A 937 -12.32 2.66 -22.16
C THR A 937 -12.62 2.57 -20.67
N TYR A 938 -13.43 1.59 -20.25
CA TYR A 938 -13.84 1.37 -18.87
C TYR A 938 -13.05 0.25 -18.21
N VAL A 939 -12.47 0.52 -17.05
CA VAL A 939 -11.87 -0.50 -16.17
C VAL A 939 -12.62 -0.48 -14.85
N TYR A 940 -13.58 -1.40 -14.67
CA TYR A 940 -14.26 -1.60 -13.40
C TYR A 940 -14.33 -3.08 -12.97
N PRO A 941 -14.04 -3.40 -11.69
CA PRO A 941 -13.30 -2.56 -10.75
C PRO A 941 -11.80 -2.63 -11.09
N THR A 942 -11.05 -1.55 -10.85
CA THR A 942 -9.59 -1.59 -11.01
C THR A 942 -8.97 -2.66 -10.11
N THR A 943 -8.01 -3.45 -10.64
CA THR A 943 -7.33 -4.53 -9.89
C THR A 943 -6.66 -4.03 -8.61
N PHE A 944 -6.21 -2.77 -8.61
CA PHE A 944 -5.48 -2.15 -7.52
C PHE A 944 -6.39 -1.53 -6.46
N SER A 945 -7.17 -0.50 -6.83
CA SER A 945 -7.94 0.31 -5.87
C SER A 945 -9.38 -0.14 -5.70
N GLY A 946 -9.95 -0.89 -6.64
CA GLY A 946 -11.35 -1.31 -6.64
C GLY A 946 -12.34 -0.25 -7.16
N GLN A 947 -11.83 0.83 -7.75
CA GLN A 947 -12.59 1.98 -8.25
C GLN A 947 -13.12 1.76 -9.68
N GLN A 948 -13.97 2.67 -10.18
CA GLN A 948 -14.07 2.87 -11.63
C GLN A 948 -12.90 3.74 -12.08
N PHE A 949 -12.21 3.28 -13.11
CA PHE A 949 -11.39 4.11 -13.98
C PHE A 949 -12.04 4.15 -15.37
N THR A 950 -12.12 5.32 -15.99
CA THR A 950 -12.48 5.45 -17.42
C THR A 950 -11.49 6.39 -18.10
N ASN A 951 -10.85 5.91 -19.18
CA ASN A 951 -10.05 6.76 -20.07
C ASN A 951 -10.87 7.10 -21.31
N VAL A 952 -11.13 8.39 -21.52
CA VAL A 952 -11.67 8.95 -22.76
C VAL A 952 -10.49 9.42 -23.61
N THR A 953 -10.48 9.11 -24.90
CA THR A 953 -9.46 9.58 -25.84
C THR A 953 -10.15 10.16 -27.07
N LEU A 954 -9.78 11.39 -27.42
CA LEU A 954 -10.25 12.10 -28.62
C LEU A 954 -9.06 12.34 -29.55
N LYS A 955 -9.17 11.94 -30.83
CA LYS A 955 -8.15 12.20 -31.86
C LYS A 955 -8.66 13.25 -32.85
N ASN A 956 -7.80 14.19 -33.24
CA ASN A 956 -8.18 15.39 -33.99
C ASN A 956 -9.33 16.16 -33.27
N ALA A 957 -9.22 16.32 -31.96
CA ALA A 957 -10.22 16.96 -31.12
C ALA A 957 -10.33 18.45 -31.46
N LYS A 958 -11.46 18.85 -32.05
CA LYS A 958 -11.66 20.21 -32.56
C LYS A 958 -11.83 21.23 -31.45
N ARG A 959 -11.38 22.46 -31.72
CA ARG A 959 -11.59 23.61 -30.83
C ARG A 959 -13.08 23.83 -30.55
N GLY A 960 -13.42 24.22 -29.34
CA GLY A 960 -14.80 24.42 -28.91
C GLY A 960 -15.01 24.05 -27.44
N VAL A 961 -16.27 23.86 -27.06
CA VAL A 961 -16.66 23.36 -25.73
C VAL A 961 -17.18 21.95 -25.91
N TRP A 962 -16.39 20.98 -25.45
CA TRP A 962 -16.78 19.59 -25.28
C TRP A 962 -17.50 19.43 -23.94
N LYS A 963 -18.40 18.45 -23.85
CA LYS A 963 -18.99 18.08 -22.55
C LYS A 963 -18.75 16.62 -22.25
N ILE A 964 -18.38 16.34 -21.01
CA ILE A 964 -18.29 15.00 -20.45
C ILE A 964 -19.50 14.83 -19.53
N ARG A 965 -20.52 14.11 -20.01
CA ARG A 965 -21.73 13.82 -19.24
C ARG A 965 -21.55 12.51 -18.49
N LEU A 966 -21.52 12.60 -17.16
CA LEU A 966 -21.46 11.46 -16.25
C LEU A 966 -22.88 11.10 -15.81
N VAL A 967 -23.35 9.89 -16.14
CA VAL A 967 -24.69 9.40 -15.77
C VAL A 967 -24.55 8.33 -14.68
N GLY A 968 -25.10 8.58 -13.49
CA GLY A 968 -24.94 7.69 -12.35
C GLY A 968 -25.61 6.32 -12.56
N VAL A 969 -24.82 5.26 -12.67
CA VAL A 969 -25.31 3.87 -12.82
C VAL A 969 -25.39 3.17 -11.46
N TYR A 970 -24.48 3.48 -10.54
CA TYR A 970 -24.51 3.01 -9.16
C TYR A 970 -23.82 4.05 -8.28
N ILE A 971 -24.52 4.60 -7.29
CA ILE A 971 -24.06 5.76 -6.51
C ILE A 971 -24.24 5.51 -5.02
N VAL A 972 -23.19 5.78 -4.24
CA VAL A 972 -23.09 5.70 -2.78
C VAL A 972 -22.71 7.06 -2.21
N ASN A 973 -21.64 7.67 -2.70
CA ASN A 973 -21.26 9.05 -2.40
C ASN A 973 -21.15 9.94 -3.65
N GLY A 974 -21.08 9.34 -4.84
CA GLY A 974 -21.09 10.03 -6.13
C GLY A 974 -19.82 10.79 -6.47
N ILE A 975 -18.78 10.71 -5.63
CA ILE A 975 -17.56 11.51 -5.78
C ILE A 975 -16.79 11.03 -7.02
N TYR A 976 -16.51 11.98 -7.91
CA TYR A 976 -15.68 11.79 -9.10
C TYR A 976 -14.57 12.83 -9.16
N ASN A 977 -13.46 12.46 -9.81
CA ASN A 977 -12.36 13.34 -10.17
C ASN A 977 -12.03 13.11 -11.66
N LEU A 978 -11.84 14.20 -12.42
CA LEU A 978 -11.57 14.21 -13.85
C LEU A 978 -10.25 14.93 -14.11
N TYR A 979 -9.36 14.30 -14.89
CA TYR A 979 -8.01 14.78 -15.16
C TYR A 979 -7.73 14.85 -16.66
N LEU A 980 -7.19 15.99 -17.09
CA LEU A 980 -6.40 16.08 -18.32
C LEU A 980 -4.94 15.70 -18.02
N PRO A 981 -4.14 15.32 -19.04
CA PRO A 981 -2.68 15.33 -18.96
C PRO A 981 -2.12 16.60 -18.31
N ASN A 982 -0.92 16.50 -17.74
CA ASN A 982 -0.19 17.66 -17.24
C ASN A 982 -0.13 18.79 -18.28
N ARG A 983 -0.16 20.04 -17.83
CA ARG A 983 -0.20 21.23 -18.71
C ARG A 983 0.90 21.24 -19.78
N ALA A 984 2.08 20.68 -19.48
CA ALA A 984 3.20 20.56 -20.43
C ALA A 984 2.96 19.57 -21.60
N LEU A 985 1.86 18.83 -21.61
CA LEU A 985 1.43 17.91 -22.70
C LEU A 985 0.22 18.44 -23.48
N LEU A 986 -0.29 19.64 -23.16
CA LEU A 986 -1.51 20.21 -23.73
C LEU A 986 -1.22 21.51 -24.52
N LYS A 987 -2.01 21.79 -25.54
CA LYS A 987 -1.97 23.08 -26.24
C LYS A 987 -2.56 24.21 -25.39
N SER A 988 -2.35 25.44 -25.85
CA SER A 988 -2.68 26.64 -25.09
C SER A 988 -4.19 26.77 -24.86
N GLY A 989 -4.60 26.72 -23.60
CA GLY A 989 -6.01 26.92 -23.20
C GLY A 989 -6.90 25.69 -23.26
N THR A 990 -6.41 24.49 -23.58
CA THR A 990 -7.12 23.21 -23.38
C THR A 990 -7.33 22.99 -21.87
N ARG A 991 -8.56 23.02 -21.35
CA ARG A 991 -8.83 23.08 -19.90
C ARG A 991 -10.25 22.68 -19.49
N PHE A 992 -10.45 22.30 -18.23
CA PHE A 992 -11.80 22.34 -17.63
C PHE A 992 -12.21 23.78 -17.29
N ARG A 993 -13.51 24.06 -17.41
CA ARG A 993 -14.11 25.36 -17.06
C ARG A 993 -14.43 25.47 -15.57
N GLU A 994 -15.04 24.43 -15.01
CA GLU A 994 -15.10 24.21 -13.57
C GLU A 994 -13.78 23.57 -13.13
N VAL A 995 -13.18 24.02 -12.03
CA VAL A 995 -11.81 23.65 -11.65
C VAL A 995 -11.74 23.45 -10.14
N ASP A 996 -11.15 22.33 -9.73
CA ASP A 996 -10.76 22.09 -8.35
C ASP A 996 -9.21 22.15 -8.23
N PRO A 997 -8.66 23.11 -7.46
CA PRO A 997 -7.21 23.21 -7.26
C PRO A 997 -6.63 22.16 -6.30
N PHE A 998 -7.48 21.43 -5.56
CA PHE A 998 -7.11 20.29 -4.74
C PHE A 998 -7.07 19.00 -5.59
N TYR A 999 -6.62 17.89 -5.00
CA TYR A 999 -6.43 16.60 -5.69
C TYR A 999 -5.48 16.65 -6.90
N THR A 1000 -4.59 17.64 -6.97
CA THR A 1000 -3.67 17.88 -8.10
C THR A 1000 -2.30 17.20 -7.94
N ILE A 1001 -2.10 16.39 -6.89
CA ILE A 1001 -0.83 15.66 -6.65
C ILE A 1001 -0.58 14.66 -7.78
N ASN A 1002 0.58 14.75 -8.42
CA ASN A 1002 0.98 13.85 -9.51
C ASN A 1002 1.38 12.46 -9.02
N TYR A 1003 1.22 11.43 -9.87
CA TYR A 1003 1.96 10.17 -9.77
C TYR A 1003 3.46 10.41 -10.09
N PRO A 1004 4.40 9.78 -9.38
CA PRO A 1004 4.23 8.83 -8.27
C PRO A 1004 4.02 9.48 -6.90
N ALA A 1005 4.05 10.81 -6.80
CA ALA A 1005 4.00 11.56 -5.55
C ALA A 1005 2.70 11.42 -4.73
N VAL A 1006 1.67 10.75 -5.27
CA VAL A 1006 0.49 10.26 -4.52
C VAL A 1006 0.78 9.09 -3.57
N GLN A 1007 1.93 8.42 -3.69
CA GLN A 1007 2.29 7.25 -2.88
C GLN A 1007 2.63 7.66 -1.43
N ASP A 1008 2.27 6.80 -0.46
CA ASP A 1008 2.50 7.07 0.98
C ASP A 1008 3.98 6.98 1.35
N ASP A 1009 4.65 6.03 0.71
CA ASP A 1009 5.94 5.44 1.02
C ASP A 1009 7.15 6.32 0.64
N LEU A 1010 6.89 7.58 0.28
CA LEU A 1010 7.88 8.58 -0.13
C LEU A 1010 7.60 9.96 0.50
N ILE A 1011 8.55 10.88 0.33
CA ILE A 1011 8.45 12.27 0.77
C ILE A 1011 8.00 13.14 -0.40
N THR A 1012 6.74 13.57 -0.38
CA THR A 1012 6.15 14.45 -1.40
C THR A 1012 6.38 15.91 -1.03
N VAL A 1013 7.01 16.67 -1.93
CA VAL A 1013 7.47 18.03 -1.65
C VAL A 1013 6.82 19.03 -2.60
N GLY A 1014 6.02 19.95 -2.06
CA GLY A 1014 5.50 21.10 -2.79
C GLY A 1014 6.50 22.27 -2.81
N ALA A 1015 6.27 23.26 -3.67
CA ALA A 1015 7.18 24.39 -3.85
C ALA A 1015 6.65 25.68 -3.18
N TYR A 1016 7.52 26.40 -2.50
CA TYR A 1016 7.26 27.77 -2.03
C TYR A 1016 8.29 28.77 -2.55
N ASN A 1017 7.90 30.04 -2.57
CA ASN A 1017 8.75 31.18 -2.91
C ASN A 1017 9.33 31.78 -1.63
N THR A 1018 10.65 31.77 -1.50
CA THR A 1018 11.39 32.27 -0.33
C THR A 1018 11.33 33.79 -0.18
N ILE A 1019 11.18 34.55 -1.26
CA ILE A 1019 11.21 36.02 -1.26
C ILE A 1019 10.00 36.60 -0.49
N ASN A 1020 8.85 35.93 -0.54
CA ASN A 1020 7.60 36.38 0.09
C ASN A 1020 6.98 35.34 1.05
N ASN A 1021 7.62 34.18 1.22
CA ASN A 1021 7.13 33.03 1.98
C ASN A 1021 5.71 32.54 1.60
N SER A 1022 5.30 32.72 0.33
CA SER A 1022 4.04 32.14 -0.18
C SER A 1022 4.27 30.81 -0.87
N LEU A 1023 3.27 29.92 -0.83
CA LEU A 1023 3.19 28.78 -1.74
C LEU A 1023 3.34 29.26 -3.20
N TRP A 1024 4.05 28.49 -4.03
CA TRP A 1024 4.07 28.72 -5.47
C TRP A 1024 2.71 28.32 -6.05
N GLN A 1025 2.07 29.19 -6.84
CA GLN A 1025 0.66 29.02 -7.21
C GLN A 1025 0.39 27.69 -7.95
N SER A 1026 1.33 27.27 -8.79
CA SER A 1026 1.27 26.03 -9.56
C SER A 1026 1.68 24.79 -8.76
N SER A 1027 2.20 24.91 -7.53
CA SER A 1027 2.48 23.75 -6.69
C SER A 1027 1.19 22.95 -6.48
N SER A 1028 1.20 21.69 -6.92
CA SER A 1028 0.11 20.75 -6.71
C SER A 1028 -0.22 20.57 -5.23
N ARG A 1029 -1.48 20.27 -4.96
CA ARG A 1029 -2.11 20.31 -3.62
C ARG A 1029 -2.89 19.03 -3.40
N GLY A 1030 -2.88 18.55 -2.16
CA GLY A 1030 -3.63 17.37 -1.77
C GLY A 1030 -5.12 17.66 -1.57
N PRO A 1031 -5.86 16.73 -0.93
CA PRO A 1031 -5.38 15.38 -0.62
C PRO A 1031 -5.15 14.57 -1.90
N THR A 1032 -4.72 13.31 -1.79
CA THR A 1032 -4.90 12.35 -2.89
C THR A 1032 -6.40 12.08 -3.13
N ILE A 1033 -6.80 11.42 -4.23
CA ILE A 1033 -8.22 11.07 -4.43
C ILE A 1033 -8.79 10.07 -3.41
N GLU A 1034 -7.94 9.51 -2.52
CA GLU A 1034 -8.32 8.70 -1.36
C GLU A 1034 -8.29 9.50 -0.05
N ASP A 1035 -8.45 10.83 -0.11
CA ASP A 1035 -8.43 11.79 1.01
C ASP A 1035 -7.14 11.82 1.87
N ARG A 1036 -6.08 11.08 1.49
CA ARG A 1036 -4.78 11.09 2.17
C ARG A 1036 -4.07 12.45 2.03
N LEU A 1037 -3.64 13.02 3.16
CA LEU A 1037 -2.92 14.30 3.28
C LEU A 1037 -1.62 14.31 2.45
N LYS A 1038 -1.53 15.28 1.52
CA LYS A 1038 -0.34 15.62 0.73
C LYS A 1038 -0.35 17.14 0.41
N PRO A 1039 0.79 17.77 0.02
CA PRO A 1039 2.16 17.26 0.10
C PRO A 1039 2.56 16.98 1.56
N ASP A 1040 3.68 16.30 1.77
CA ASP A 1040 4.16 16.02 3.13
C ASP A 1040 4.74 17.30 3.79
N LEU A 1041 5.37 18.16 2.99
CA LEU A 1041 5.85 19.51 3.36
C LEU A 1041 6.14 20.34 2.10
N VAL A 1042 6.53 21.60 2.25
CA VAL A 1042 7.00 22.45 1.14
C VAL A 1042 8.46 22.90 1.30
N ALA A 1043 9.19 22.96 0.19
CA ALA A 1043 10.59 23.39 0.14
C ALA A 1043 10.80 24.50 -0.91
N PRO A 1044 11.94 25.21 -0.92
CA PRO A 1044 12.22 26.28 -1.87
C PRO A 1044 12.17 25.77 -3.31
N GLY A 1045 11.36 26.41 -4.16
CA GLY A 1045 11.14 25.94 -5.53
C GLY A 1045 10.75 27.03 -6.51
N VAL A 1046 11.18 28.27 -6.30
CA VAL A 1046 10.97 29.39 -7.24
C VAL A 1046 12.29 30.14 -7.42
N ASN A 1047 12.71 30.27 -8.68
CA ASN A 1047 13.95 30.90 -9.14
C ASN A 1047 15.21 30.40 -8.40
N ILE A 1048 15.28 29.11 -8.08
CA ILE A 1048 16.42 28.52 -7.36
C ILE A 1048 17.66 28.53 -8.27
N ILE A 1049 18.76 29.12 -7.82
CA ILE A 1049 20.03 29.12 -8.57
C ILE A 1049 20.66 27.73 -8.50
N ALA A 1050 21.03 27.17 -9.65
CA ALA A 1050 21.64 25.85 -9.74
C ALA A 1050 22.60 25.70 -10.94
N ALA A 1051 23.51 24.73 -10.85
CA ALA A 1051 24.49 24.40 -11.88
C ALA A 1051 23.83 24.04 -13.21
N TYR A 1052 24.28 24.63 -14.31
CA TYR A 1052 23.70 24.47 -15.64
C TYR A 1052 24.80 24.14 -16.67
N PRO A 1053 24.52 23.34 -17.72
CA PRO A 1053 25.53 22.86 -18.65
C PRO A 1053 26.46 23.95 -19.23
N GLY A 1054 27.70 23.55 -19.51
CA GLY A 1054 28.75 24.44 -20.02
C GLY A 1054 29.49 25.21 -18.92
N ASN A 1055 29.54 24.70 -17.68
CA ASN A 1055 30.12 25.39 -16.52
C ASN A 1055 29.45 26.76 -16.21
N THR A 1056 28.11 26.79 -16.17
CA THR A 1056 27.33 28.01 -15.91
C THR A 1056 26.31 27.81 -14.78
N TYR A 1057 25.56 28.86 -14.42
CA TYR A 1057 24.44 28.77 -13.49
C TYR A 1057 23.18 29.38 -14.11
N ALA A 1058 22.04 28.74 -13.86
CA ALA A 1058 20.71 29.19 -14.28
C ALA A 1058 19.75 29.19 -13.08
N THR A 1059 18.49 29.56 -13.30
CA THR A 1059 17.43 29.50 -12.28
C THR A 1059 16.35 28.49 -12.66
N ILE A 1060 15.89 27.71 -11.68
CA ILE A 1060 14.83 26.71 -11.85
C ILE A 1060 13.65 26.96 -10.92
N THR A 1061 12.43 26.83 -11.45
CA THR A 1061 11.16 26.98 -10.73
C THR A 1061 10.33 25.71 -10.88
N GLY A 1062 9.76 25.19 -9.80
CA GLY A 1062 8.89 24.01 -9.81
C GLY A 1062 9.14 23.05 -8.66
N THR A 1063 8.29 22.03 -8.55
CA THR A 1063 8.41 21.03 -7.47
C THR A 1063 9.62 20.10 -7.60
N ALA A 1064 10.25 20.02 -8.78
CA ALA A 1064 11.55 19.36 -8.96
C ALA A 1064 12.69 20.01 -8.16
N ALA A 1065 12.70 21.34 -8.08
CA ALA A 1065 13.69 22.08 -7.28
C ALA A 1065 13.41 21.92 -5.78
N ALA A 1066 12.13 21.84 -5.39
CA ALA A 1066 11.72 21.62 -4.01
C ALA A 1066 12.09 20.20 -3.52
N SER A 1067 11.84 19.15 -4.33
CA SER A 1067 12.23 17.79 -3.97
C SER A 1067 13.76 17.61 -3.89
N ALA A 1068 14.53 18.29 -4.73
CA ALA A 1068 15.99 18.29 -4.67
C ALA A 1068 16.55 18.81 -3.32
N HIS A 1069 15.95 19.87 -2.74
CA HIS A 1069 16.33 20.34 -1.41
C HIS A 1069 16.07 19.28 -0.32
N ALA A 1070 14.93 18.60 -0.39
CA ALA A 1070 14.61 17.51 0.53
C ALA A 1070 15.53 16.29 0.34
N ALA A 1071 15.95 16.01 -0.90
CA ALA A 1071 16.86 14.90 -1.20
C ALA A 1071 18.22 15.09 -0.53
N GLY A 1072 18.81 16.29 -0.65
CA GLY A 1072 20.05 16.62 0.05
C GLY A 1072 19.90 16.63 1.58
N ALA A 1073 18.76 17.09 2.11
CA ALA A 1073 18.46 17.02 3.54
C ALA A 1073 18.36 15.57 4.06
N ALA A 1074 17.72 14.68 3.30
CA ALA A 1074 17.66 13.25 3.59
C ALA A 1074 19.05 12.59 3.53
N ALA A 1075 19.92 13.00 2.60
CA ALA A 1075 21.30 12.54 2.52
C ALA A 1075 22.14 12.98 3.75
N MET A 1076 22.02 14.23 4.20
CA MET A 1076 22.63 14.70 5.45
C MET A 1076 22.16 13.88 6.66
N TYR A 1077 20.87 13.56 6.73
CA TYR A 1077 20.31 12.71 7.78
C TYR A 1077 20.78 11.25 7.70
N PHE A 1078 20.88 10.66 6.50
CA PHE A 1078 21.44 9.32 6.33
C PHE A 1078 22.93 9.26 6.67
N GLN A 1079 23.71 10.33 6.46
CA GLN A 1079 25.06 10.37 7.00
C GLN A 1079 25.02 10.22 8.52
N TYR A 1080 24.25 11.05 9.22
CA TYR A 1080 24.19 11.02 10.69
C TYR A 1080 23.69 9.67 11.23
N THR A 1081 22.61 9.13 10.64
CA THR A 1081 21.92 7.94 11.17
C THR A 1081 22.51 6.62 10.72
N PHE A 1082 22.89 6.50 9.44
CA PHE A 1082 23.38 5.25 8.86
C PHE A 1082 24.91 5.20 8.82
N VAL A 1083 25.57 6.24 8.26
CA VAL A 1083 27.02 6.23 7.99
C VAL A 1083 27.85 6.45 9.26
N ASP A 1084 27.57 7.52 9.99
CA ASP A 1084 28.17 7.85 11.30
C ASP A 1084 27.55 7.01 12.45
N ARG A 1085 26.60 6.10 12.12
CA ARG A 1085 25.95 5.10 12.98
C ARG A 1085 25.25 5.64 14.24
N ARG A 1086 24.76 6.88 14.23
CA ARG A 1086 24.08 7.49 15.39
C ARG A 1086 22.58 7.23 15.30
N TYR A 1087 22.02 6.41 16.19
CA TYR A 1087 20.62 5.95 16.11
C TYR A 1087 20.33 5.15 14.80
N PRO A 1088 20.99 4.00 14.58
CA PRO A 1088 20.94 3.26 13.32
C PRO A 1088 19.56 2.70 12.93
N ASN A 1089 18.61 2.66 13.89
CA ASN A 1089 17.20 2.30 13.72
C ASN A 1089 16.30 3.48 13.27
N GLN A 1090 16.87 4.68 13.06
CA GLN A 1090 16.17 5.86 12.55
C GLN A 1090 16.35 6.05 11.04
N ALA A 1091 17.10 5.18 10.35
CA ALA A 1091 17.47 5.31 8.94
C ALA A 1091 16.41 4.75 7.97
N TYR A 1092 15.19 5.31 7.99
CA TYR A 1092 14.05 4.92 7.14
C TYR A 1092 13.34 6.14 6.55
N VAL A 1093 12.70 5.99 5.38
CA VAL A 1093 12.01 7.08 4.67
C VAL A 1093 10.94 7.77 5.54
N GLN A 1094 10.18 7.02 6.32
CA GLN A 1094 9.12 7.52 7.20
C GLN A 1094 9.70 8.22 8.43
N LYS A 1095 10.88 7.80 8.90
CA LYS A 1095 11.60 8.50 9.99
C LYS A 1095 12.11 9.85 9.50
N ILE A 1096 12.74 9.88 8.31
CA ILE A 1096 13.15 11.12 7.63
C ILE A 1096 11.94 12.05 7.48
N LYS A 1097 10.85 11.53 6.89
CA LYS A 1097 9.56 12.21 6.73
C LYS A 1097 9.04 12.79 8.04
N THR A 1098 9.01 11.99 9.11
CA THR A 1098 8.60 12.42 10.45
C THR A 1098 9.45 13.57 10.97
N PHE A 1099 10.78 13.42 11.00
CA PHE A 1099 11.65 14.46 11.55
C PHE A 1099 11.65 15.73 10.69
N MET A 1100 11.50 15.61 9.37
CA MET A 1100 11.25 16.76 8.49
C MET A 1100 9.92 17.44 8.80
N GLN A 1101 8.83 16.68 9.00
CA GLN A 1101 7.49 17.23 9.32
C GLN A 1101 7.41 17.83 10.73
N ALA A 1102 8.11 17.26 11.71
CA ALA A 1102 8.17 17.75 13.08
C ALA A 1102 9.08 18.98 13.21
N GLY A 1103 10.23 18.96 12.52
CA GLY A 1103 11.15 20.10 12.41
C GLY A 1103 10.68 21.21 11.48
N ALA A 1104 9.69 20.97 10.62
CA ALA A 1104 9.18 21.94 9.66
C ALA A 1104 8.65 23.19 10.37
N ARG A 1105 9.02 24.37 9.85
CA ARG A 1105 8.53 25.64 10.39
C ARG A 1105 7.11 25.91 9.95
N LYS A 1106 6.29 26.27 10.93
CA LYS A 1106 4.86 26.54 10.83
C LYS A 1106 4.63 28.04 11.02
N ASN A 1107 3.75 28.64 10.22
CA ASN A 1107 3.28 30.00 10.46
C ASN A 1107 2.23 30.01 11.58
N GLN A 1108 2.38 30.88 12.58
CA GLN A 1108 1.43 31.01 13.71
C GLN A 1108 0.01 31.39 13.28
N THR A 1109 -0.19 31.95 12.08
CA THR A 1109 -1.53 32.31 11.54
C THR A 1109 -2.09 31.25 10.59
N THR A 1110 -1.56 30.03 10.58
CA THR A 1110 -1.95 28.96 9.65
C THR A 1110 -2.14 27.66 10.42
N GLU A 1111 -3.26 26.96 10.17
CA GLU A 1111 -3.51 25.64 10.75
C GLU A 1111 -2.70 24.57 10.03
N TYR A 1112 -2.13 23.63 10.78
CA TYR A 1112 -1.29 22.54 10.26
C TYR A 1112 -1.69 21.19 10.89
N PRO A 1113 -1.58 20.09 10.13
CA PRO A 1113 -1.23 20.05 8.71
C PRO A 1113 -2.37 20.55 7.79
N ASN A 1114 -2.03 20.94 6.55
CA ASN A 1114 -3.03 21.35 5.56
C ASN A 1114 -2.67 20.88 4.14
N MET A 1115 -3.68 20.73 3.28
CA MET A 1115 -3.57 20.18 1.92
C MET A 1115 -2.74 21.01 0.93
N SER A 1116 -2.26 22.20 1.33
CA SER A 1116 -1.46 23.09 0.47
C SER A 1116 0.02 23.14 0.86
N THR A 1117 0.34 22.98 2.15
CA THR A 1117 1.72 23.11 2.66
C THR A 1117 2.20 21.90 3.48
N GLY A 1118 1.38 20.85 3.61
CA GLY A 1118 1.68 19.69 4.43
C GLY A 1118 1.82 20.10 5.89
N TYR A 1119 2.92 19.72 6.52
CA TYR A 1119 3.24 20.06 7.92
C TYR A 1119 4.01 21.39 8.09
N GLY A 1120 4.47 22.05 7.02
CA GLY A 1120 5.20 23.31 7.08
C GLY A 1120 6.26 23.50 5.99
N THR A 1121 7.12 24.50 6.18
CA THR A 1121 8.32 24.72 5.33
C THR A 1121 9.51 23.90 5.83
N LEU A 1122 10.29 23.32 4.90
CA LEU A 1122 11.49 22.53 5.21
C LEU A 1122 12.48 23.32 6.08
N ASP A 1123 12.88 22.73 7.20
CA ASP A 1123 13.98 23.19 8.04
C ASP A 1123 14.87 22.00 8.41
N VAL A 1124 16.05 21.94 7.80
CA VAL A 1124 17.02 20.86 8.02
C VAL A 1124 17.62 20.97 9.42
N ARG A 1125 17.75 22.18 9.97
CA ARG A 1125 18.19 22.33 11.36
C ARG A 1125 17.09 21.86 12.31
N GLY A 1126 15.84 22.27 12.10
CA GLY A 1126 14.68 21.80 12.87
C GLY A 1126 14.58 20.28 12.89
N MET A 1127 14.78 19.63 11.74
CA MET A 1127 14.85 18.18 11.62
C MET A 1127 15.90 17.53 12.54
N PHE A 1128 17.08 18.14 12.68
CA PHE A 1128 18.15 17.64 13.56
C PHE A 1128 18.00 18.06 15.04
N ASP A 1129 17.33 19.18 15.32
CA ASP A 1129 17.07 19.63 16.68
C ASP A 1129 15.91 18.81 17.32
N VAL A 1130 14.98 18.25 16.53
CA VAL A 1130 13.92 17.29 16.99
C VAL A 1130 14.38 15.81 16.98
N LEU A 1131 15.54 15.50 16.39
CA LEU A 1131 16.13 14.15 16.38
C LEU A 1131 16.88 13.78 17.68
N ARG A 1132 17.07 14.73 18.60
CA ARG A 1132 17.95 14.63 19.79
C ARG A 1132 17.18 14.40 21.08
#